data_AF-A0A2M7GKP5-F1
#
_entry.id   AF-A0A2M7GKP5-F1
#
_cell.length_a   1.000
_cell.length_b   1.000
_cell.length_c   1.000
_cell.angle_alpha   90.00
_cell.angle_beta   90.00
_cell.angle_gamma   90.00
#
_symmetry.space_group_name_H-M   'P 1'
#
loop_
_entity.id
_entity.type
_entity.pdbx_description
1 polymer ?
#
loop_
_entity_poly.entity_id
_entity_poly.type
_entity_poly.pdbx_seq_one_letter_code
_entity_poly.pdbx_strand_id
1 'polypeptide(L)'
;MKKFLRNTAAASVLAFAITPLTAIPAWASDGSETTETPTFLFSYRGDINPFRGDISPFHGDIYPFHGDINPFRGDISPFYGDISPFWGDISPFWGDINPFHGDINPFHGDISPFWGDISPFRGDIDPFYGDINPFYGDISPFWGDIGPFWGDINAFWGDIDPFEETSTSEYASVAEQLQAIFDRAEAVFGAAVEHETGQSVHEAVLAELLARYGLDLSDPDSLASMDAGDRSAFFLDFYDGLMGYTGLDRVDHWMPAINWTPALSQASGAGKNVIVGLLDFAFTRDEALNARNSKGEREYFDFAHGAAVAGLINAPLDGDGLMGVAPGATLVTYNPFDDTLSTNFDDVRDGINSLLKSGALVVNMSLGVPGTTFSQEWANVFSDRQVARRAGDALFVVAAGNDGYTQDFDVDWSAVGSVDNLIIVGSVDPANNISSFSNRPGEACFTVNGVCEEGNRLMDRFLVAPGELILVSDGEGGVMRQSGTSFATPMVAGAAALVQGRWGWLEAGDVGDVLLRSARDLGDPGTDAVYGRGMLDVGAAMSPLDPDSLYIITSGLQRRDVAGAVRTRGRLTFYAADENSVVLFEDLNNTFRDFVVSLDDLTLDLTDEELESAINAETYFIERNRNADSDDDGAADFRDTTEYAAPIAARGDLRISAVMSSHDPRENITDGELPVQLGIRMTDRVSGREMRFGLGNGALAFSGQDRFGLFSDHRPETGGVNPVLGFASGGLYGMGTYTLDNRTRLNFGVSTERDEDRYVLPFSGEERARVSGLDAYQATAFAGGIEHTVRDGLEVNLSYTLLREDTGFLGSQGTGPLDFSGGTMTDSVTFGTSVALPMVLNLDASATMARTRAGDFDSEVLELSQDAMSTAFQVTMTRNGLVSDRDALRLSLIQPLHIESGEMRYTAAGVADRENGTLEVSTQNWRLGGERPLFAEAMYGTYLFEGSTEFSFYSRVELS
;
A
#
# COMPACT_ATOMS: atom_id res chain seq x y z
N MET A 1 -20.16 71.80 -10.58
CA MET A 1 -19.57 73.14 -10.83
C MET A 1 -18.15 72.99 -11.37
N LYS A 2 -17.73 73.82 -12.34
CA LYS A 2 -16.29 74.14 -12.48
C LYS A 2 -15.91 75.05 -11.30
N LYS A 3 -14.74 74.85 -10.70
CA LYS A 3 -14.33 75.31 -9.34
C LYS A 3 -15.10 74.64 -8.19
N PHE A 4 -14.62 73.46 -7.77
CA PHE A 4 -14.50 73.10 -6.34
C PHE A 4 -13.54 71.91 -6.09
N LEU A 5 -13.23 71.09 -7.10
CA LEU A 5 -12.27 69.98 -7.00
C LEU A 5 -10.89 70.36 -7.59
N ARG A 6 -10.02 70.94 -6.74
CA ARG A 6 -8.55 70.99 -6.87
C ARG A 6 -7.95 71.29 -5.50
N ASN A 7 -7.45 70.26 -4.80
CA ASN A 7 -6.29 70.29 -3.87
C ASN A 7 -6.18 69.00 -3.02
N THR A 8 -5.90 67.86 -3.66
CA THR A 8 -5.21 66.70 -3.05
C THR A 8 -4.76 65.77 -4.18
N ALA A 9 -3.45 65.59 -4.34
CA ALA A 9 -2.85 64.64 -5.30
C ALA A 9 -1.41 64.35 -4.86
N ALA A 10 -1.24 63.31 -4.03
CA ALA A 10 0.04 62.88 -3.48
C ALA A 10 0.07 61.35 -3.36
N ALA A 11 0.00 60.65 -4.50
CA ALA A 11 0.04 59.19 -4.60
C ALA A 11 0.44 58.77 -6.04
N SER A 12 1.73 58.84 -6.38
CA SER A 12 2.25 58.47 -7.72
C SER A 12 3.77 58.19 -7.76
N VAL A 13 4.32 57.38 -6.83
CA VAL A 13 5.70 56.85 -6.94
C VAL A 13 5.79 55.43 -6.35
N LEU A 14 5.48 54.41 -7.16
CA LEU A 14 6.14 53.09 -7.18
C LEU A 14 5.54 52.25 -8.32
N ALA A 15 6.11 52.34 -9.54
CA ALA A 15 5.65 51.58 -10.72
C ALA A 15 6.68 51.65 -11.88
N PHE A 16 7.86 51.04 -11.71
CA PHE A 16 8.86 50.66 -12.73
C PHE A 16 10.04 50.02 -11.96
N ALA A 17 10.60 48.86 -12.33
CA ALA A 17 10.15 47.86 -13.29
C ALA A 17 10.77 46.49 -12.92
N ILE A 18 10.01 45.40 -13.09
CA ILE A 18 10.56 44.04 -13.20
C ILE A 18 9.90 43.41 -14.44
N THR A 19 10.72 42.89 -15.34
CA THR A 19 10.34 42.09 -16.50
C THR A 19 11.41 41.02 -16.70
N PRO A 20 11.05 39.78 -17.04
CA PRO A 20 11.99 38.66 -17.06
C PRO A 20 13.05 38.80 -18.15
N LEU A 21 14.21 38.18 -17.93
CA LEU A 21 15.37 38.25 -18.81
C LEU A 21 15.81 36.83 -19.20
N THR A 22 15.43 36.40 -20.41
CA THR A 22 15.69 35.05 -20.92
C THR A 22 16.69 35.04 -22.09
N ALA A 23 17.75 34.25 -21.93
CA ALA A 23 18.64 33.69 -22.96
C ALA A 23 19.54 34.65 -23.81
N ILE A 24 20.33 34.01 -24.70
CA ILE A 24 21.15 34.56 -25.81
C ILE A 24 22.52 35.18 -25.40
N PRO A 25 23.67 34.80 -26.00
CA PRO A 25 24.15 33.47 -26.42
C PRO A 25 25.63 33.22 -25.98
N ALA A 26 26.28 32.14 -26.44
CA ALA A 26 27.73 31.95 -26.30
C ALA A 26 28.54 32.59 -27.44
N TRP A 27 29.75 33.11 -27.15
CA TRP A 27 30.93 33.17 -28.05
C TRP A 27 32.22 33.38 -27.22
N ALA A 28 33.39 33.05 -27.80
CA ALA A 28 34.68 32.98 -27.13
C ALA A 28 35.78 33.81 -27.81
N SER A 29 36.83 34.19 -27.07
CA SER A 29 38.25 34.20 -27.52
C SER A 29 39.19 34.81 -26.48
N ASP A 30 40.43 34.31 -26.38
CA ASP A 30 41.71 34.89 -25.87
C ASP A 30 41.72 35.84 -24.64
N GLY A 31 42.70 35.79 -23.73
CA GLY A 31 44.00 35.10 -23.76
C GLY A 31 45.15 36.07 -23.44
N SER A 32 45.99 35.73 -22.44
CA SER A 32 47.25 36.42 -22.05
C SER A 32 47.13 37.85 -21.44
N GLU A 33 48.04 38.37 -20.61
CA GLU A 33 49.01 37.79 -19.64
C GLU A 33 49.58 38.92 -18.74
N THR A 34 49.88 38.65 -17.45
CA THR A 34 50.84 39.40 -16.58
C THR A 34 50.52 40.89 -16.28
N THR A 35 51.04 41.62 -15.27
CA THR A 35 51.85 41.44 -14.04
C THR A 35 51.58 42.68 -13.13
N GLU A 36 51.92 42.82 -11.85
CA GLU A 36 52.72 42.04 -10.87
C GLU A 36 51.89 41.75 -9.58
N THR A 37 52.54 41.43 -8.45
CA THR A 37 51.98 41.43 -7.08
C THR A 37 52.97 42.11 -6.12
N PRO A 38 52.61 42.37 -4.84
CA PRO A 38 53.01 41.42 -3.78
C PRO A 38 51.91 41.21 -2.70
N THR A 39 51.38 40.00 -2.51
CA THR A 39 51.94 38.92 -1.67
C THR A 39 52.21 39.26 -0.19
N PHE A 40 51.27 38.84 0.67
CA PHE A 40 51.59 38.08 1.87
C PHE A 40 50.90 36.71 1.73
N LEU A 41 51.64 35.62 1.91
CA LEU A 41 51.22 34.26 1.54
C LEU A 41 52.15 33.26 2.23
N PHE A 42 51.62 32.21 2.88
CA PHE A 42 52.16 30.84 2.99
C PHE A 42 51.22 30.01 3.90
N SER A 43 50.94 28.72 3.70
CA SER A 43 50.75 27.91 2.47
C SER A 43 50.47 26.45 2.87
N TYR A 44 49.59 25.75 2.15
CA TYR A 44 49.86 24.35 1.79
C TYR A 44 49.26 24.00 0.42
N ARG A 45 49.66 22.85 -0.14
CA ARG A 45 49.22 22.32 -1.44
C ARG A 45 48.84 20.85 -1.29
N GLY A 46 47.91 20.36 -2.12
CA GLY A 46 47.72 18.93 -2.32
C GLY A 46 46.47 18.65 -3.13
N ASP A 47 46.63 18.25 -4.38
CA ASP A 47 45.54 17.65 -5.15
C ASP A 47 45.26 16.25 -4.58
N ILE A 48 43.98 15.89 -4.42
CA ILE A 48 43.56 14.51 -4.16
C ILE A 48 42.54 14.13 -5.23
N ASN A 49 42.95 13.20 -6.09
CA ASN A 49 42.13 12.55 -7.11
C ASN A 49 42.02 11.06 -6.70
N PRO A 50 40.89 10.35 -6.92
CA PRO A 50 40.62 9.13 -6.16
C PRO A 50 41.31 7.85 -6.69
N PHE A 51 41.33 6.84 -5.81
CA PHE A 51 41.67 5.41 -6.01
C PHE A 51 43.14 4.91 -5.91
N ARG A 52 43.34 4.03 -4.90
CA ARG A 52 44.26 2.85 -4.78
C ARG A 52 45.76 3.01 -4.38
N GLY A 53 46.10 2.33 -3.26
CA GLY A 53 47.35 1.56 -3.04
C GLY A 53 48.48 2.20 -2.19
N ASP A 54 49.29 1.46 -1.43
CA ASP A 54 49.16 0.06 -0.97
C ASP A 54 50.13 -0.33 0.20
N ILE A 55 49.70 -1.26 1.05
CA ILE A 55 50.43 -2.20 1.98
C ILE A 55 51.84 -1.86 2.55
N SER A 56 52.01 -1.96 3.89
CA SER A 56 53.09 -2.77 4.54
C SER A 56 52.93 -2.97 6.07
N PRO A 57 53.37 -4.12 6.68
CA PRO A 57 52.99 -4.49 8.06
C PRO A 57 54.12 -4.85 9.05
N PHE A 58 53.74 -5.05 10.33
CA PHE A 58 54.46 -5.63 11.48
C PHE A 58 55.72 -4.91 12.01
N HIS A 59 55.58 -4.20 13.14
CA HIS A 59 56.40 -4.33 14.38
C HIS A 59 55.87 -3.40 15.49
N GLY A 60 55.14 -3.93 16.50
CA GLY A 60 54.74 -3.23 17.74
C GLY A 60 53.71 -2.09 17.56
N ASP A 61 52.47 -2.14 18.07
CA ASP A 61 51.88 -3.03 19.08
C ASP A 61 50.49 -3.56 18.69
N ILE A 62 50.19 -4.77 19.18
CA ILE A 62 48.86 -5.39 19.40
C ILE A 62 47.83 -5.31 18.25
N TYR A 63 47.98 -6.30 17.37
CA TYR A 63 47.07 -6.90 16.38
C TYR A 63 45.88 -7.68 17.03
N PRO A 64 44.99 -8.38 16.27
CA PRO A 64 44.62 -8.29 14.83
C PRO A 64 43.10 -8.34 14.54
N PHE A 65 42.63 -7.72 13.43
CA PHE A 65 41.55 -8.30 12.62
C PHE A 65 41.78 -8.05 11.11
N HIS A 66 42.46 -9.01 10.48
CA HIS A 66 42.39 -9.28 9.03
C HIS A 66 42.03 -10.76 8.90
N GLY A 67 41.11 -11.09 8.00
CA GLY A 67 40.69 -12.45 7.69
C GLY A 67 39.53 -12.42 6.71
N ASP A 68 39.82 -12.71 5.44
CA ASP A 68 38.83 -12.58 4.37
C ASP A 68 37.71 -13.61 4.46
N ILE A 69 36.49 -13.17 4.15
CA ILE A 69 35.36 -14.05 3.89
C ILE A 69 35.66 -14.91 2.65
N ASN A 70 35.39 -16.21 2.74
CA ASN A 70 35.14 -17.07 1.57
C ASN A 70 34.12 -18.15 1.98
N PRO A 71 33.13 -18.49 1.12
CA PRO A 71 31.75 -18.47 1.58
C PRO A 71 31.08 -19.85 1.57
N PHE A 72 31.81 -20.94 1.83
CA PHE A 72 31.27 -22.30 1.72
C PHE A 72 31.67 -23.25 2.87
N ARG A 73 30.64 -23.81 3.52
CA ARG A 73 30.63 -24.82 4.63
C ARG A 73 30.83 -24.20 6.03
N GLY A 74 30.06 -24.68 7.03
CA GLY A 74 29.76 -23.95 8.27
C GLY A 74 30.00 -24.70 9.61
N ASP A 75 28.99 -24.65 10.49
CA ASP A 75 28.86 -25.28 11.83
C ASP A 75 29.50 -24.58 13.07
N ILE A 76 28.88 -23.46 13.48
CA ILE A 76 28.30 -23.15 14.83
C ILE A 76 29.14 -23.37 16.14
N SER A 77 29.55 -22.24 16.77
CA SER A 77 29.36 -21.83 18.21
C SER A 77 29.94 -22.72 19.38
N PRO A 78 29.74 -22.47 20.71
CA PRO A 78 29.05 -21.36 21.44
C PRO A 78 29.66 -20.79 22.77
N PHE A 79 29.03 -19.71 23.30
CA PHE A 79 28.94 -19.21 24.70
C PHE A 79 30.20 -18.69 25.44
N TYR A 80 30.27 -17.52 26.10
CA TYR A 80 29.41 -16.31 26.27
C TYR A 80 30.36 -15.07 26.23
N GLY A 81 30.02 -13.78 26.23
CA GLY A 81 28.84 -12.94 26.55
C GLY A 81 29.31 -11.73 27.40
N ASP A 82 28.73 -10.53 27.40
CA ASP A 82 27.44 -10.04 26.87
C ASP A 82 27.55 -8.73 26.04
N ILE A 83 26.47 -8.36 25.31
CA ILE A 83 26.06 -7.05 24.71
C ILE A 83 25.48 -7.22 23.28
N SER A 84 24.25 -6.75 23.07
CA SER A 84 23.64 -6.47 21.74
C SER A 84 23.50 -4.94 21.53
N PRO A 85 23.25 -4.42 20.30
CA PRO A 85 23.11 -5.13 19.02
C PRO A 85 24.29 -4.87 18.04
N PHE A 86 24.57 -5.75 17.07
CA PHE A 86 23.86 -6.96 16.68
C PHE A 86 24.49 -8.20 17.35
N TRP A 87 23.70 -8.92 18.16
CA TRP A 87 24.01 -10.19 18.84
C TRP A 87 25.16 -10.21 19.88
N GLY A 88 24.80 -10.41 21.16
CA GLY A 88 25.74 -10.83 22.20
C GLY A 88 25.10 -11.40 23.48
N ASP A 89 24.91 -12.72 23.48
CA ASP A 89 24.89 -13.69 24.60
C ASP A 89 24.61 -13.24 26.06
N ILE A 90 23.62 -13.86 26.72
CA ILE A 90 23.84 -14.64 27.96
C ILE A 90 22.66 -15.63 28.17
N SER A 91 22.97 -16.83 28.67
CA SER A 91 22.01 -17.75 29.31
C SER A 91 22.65 -18.29 30.60
N PRO A 92 21.87 -18.65 31.64
CA PRO A 92 21.55 -20.07 31.78
C PRO A 92 20.18 -20.36 32.43
N PHE A 93 19.42 -21.30 31.85
CA PHE A 93 19.16 -22.62 32.47
C PHE A 93 18.24 -23.53 31.61
N TRP A 94 18.86 -24.50 30.92
CA TRP A 94 18.26 -25.71 30.30
C TRP A 94 17.25 -25.55 29.14
N GLY A 95 17.56 -26.17 28.01
CA GLY A 95 16.66 -26.37 26.87
C GLY A 95 17.29 -25.88 25.57
N ASP A 96 17.59 -26.80 24.65
CA ASP A 96 18.21 -26.47 23.36
C ASP A 96 17.17 -25.89 22.38
N ILE A 97 17.54 -24.84 21.63
CA ILE A 97 16.77 -24.32 20.50
C ILE A 97 17.46 -24.74 19.20
N ASN A 98 16.71 -25.30 18.27
CA ASN A 98 17.18 -25.79 16.98
C ASN A 98 16.71 -24.82 15.88
N PRO A 99 17.53 -24.43 14.88
CA PRO A 99 17.23 -23.26 14.04
C PRO A 99 16.19 -23.48 12.92
N PHE A 100 15.54 -24.63 12.85
CA PHE A 100 14.39 -24.89 11.97
C PHE A 100 13.38 -25.81 12.70
N HIS A 101 12.08 -25.47 12.57
CA HIS A 101 10.91 -26.06 13.25
C HIS A 101 10.80 -25.81 14.77
N GLY A 102 9.62 -25.35 15.23
CA GLY A 102 9.19 -25.35 16.64
C GLY A 102 9.01 -23.97 17.31
N ASP A 103 7.74 -23.59 17.51
CA ASP A 103 7.14 -22.67 18.50
C ASP A 103 7.89 -21.43 19.04
N ILE A 104 7.28 -20.24 18.84
CA ILE A 104 7.47 -19.07 19.70
C ILE A 104 6.12 -18.37 20.00
N ASN A 105 5.80 -18.23 21.29
CA ASN A 105 5.01 -17.16 21.90
C ASN A 105 5.29 -17.19 23.43
N PRO A 106 5.15 -16.11 24.24
CA PRO A 106 4.23 -14.98 24.00
C PRO A 106 4.68 -13.54 24.35
N PHE A 107 3.93 -12.57 23.80
CA PHE A 107 3.73 -11.16 24.23
C PHE A 107 4.84 -10.11 24.05
N HIS A 108 4.76 -9.29 22.99
CA HIS A 108 4.23 -7.91 23.03
C HIS A 108 4.70 -7.05 21.83
N GLY A 109 3.75 -6.49 21.07
CA GLY A 109 4.00 -5.43 20.07
C GLY A 109 3.13 -5.59 18.82
N ASP A 110 2.10 -4.75 18.70
CA ASP A 110 1.12 -4.75 17.63
C ASP A 110 1.73 -4.27 16.28
N ILE A 111 1.42 -4.90 15.14
CA ILE A 111 1.82 -4.46 13.78
C ILE A 111 0.65 -4.63 12.80
N SER A 112 0.17 -3.53 12.21
CA SER A 112 -0.73 -3.48 11.03
C SER A 112 -1.09 -2.03 10.68
N PRO A 113 -1.63 -1.70 9.48
CA PRO A 113 -1.84 -2.57 8.31
C PRO A 113 -1.31 -1.99 6.98
N PHE A 114 -1.33 -2.82 5.93
CA PHE A 114 -2.02 -2.40 4.70
C PHE A 114 -3.34 -3.19 4.65
N TRP A 115 -4.46 -2.51 4.38
CA TRP A 115 -5.85 -3.01 4.52
C TRP A 115 -6.38 -3.20 5.96
N GLY A 116 -6.84 -2.12 6.57
CA GLY A 116 -7.96 -2.17 7.54
C GLY A 116 -7.63 -1.83 8.99
N ASP A 117 -8.29 -0.80 9.50
CA ASP A 117 -8.09 -0.25 10.84
C ASP A 117 -8.94 -0.98 11.92
N ILE A 118 -8.28 -1.75 12.80
CA ILE A 118 -8.85 -2.18 14.10
C ILE A 118 -7.75 -2.14 15.17
N SER A 119 -7.87 -1.22 16.11
CA SER A 119 -7.00 -1.14 17.30
C SER A 119 -7.73 -0.52 18.49
N PRO A 120 -7.41 -0.82 19.78
CA PRO A 120 -6.63 -1.94 20.30
C PRO A 120 -7.36 -2.68 21.46
N PHE A 121 -7.77 -3.94 21.28
CA PHE A 121 -8.07 -4.84 22.43
C PHE A 121 -7.79 -6.34 22.15
N ARG A 122 -6.51 -6.64 21.84
CA ARG A 122 -5.84 -7.97 21.85
C ARG A 122 -6.20 -8.95 20.74
N GLY A 123 -5.20 -9.25 19.88
CA GLY A 123 -5.17 -10.49 19.11
C GLY A 123 -4.38 -10.39 17.80
N ASP A 124 -3.05 -10.34 17.88
CA ASP A 124 -2.17 -10.37 16.70
C ASP A 124 -2.15 -11.77 16.05
N ILE A 125 -2.26 -11.85 14.71
CA ILE A 125 -2.16 -13.10 13.92
C ILE A 125 -1.47 -12.80 12.58
N ASP A 126 -0.44 -13.58 12.23
CA ASP A 126 0.23 -13.62 10.92
C ASP A 126 1.10 -14.91 10.81
N PRO A 127 1.51 -15.39 9.62
CA PRO A 127 0.69 -15.78 8.48
C PRO A 127 0.67 -17.31 8.31
N PHE A 128 -0.52 -17.93 8.39
CA PHE A 128 -0.98 -19.08 7.56
C PHE A 128 -2.34 -19.62 8.02
N TYR A 129 -2.78 -19.31 9.24
CA TYR A 129 -4.10 -19.68 9.78
C TYR A 129 -4.75 -18.46 10.46
N GLY A 130 -5.59 -17.72 9.72
CA GLY A 130 -6.16 -16.48 10.26
C GLY A 130 -7.00 -15.64 9.32
N ASP A 131 -7.90 -16.23 8.52
CA ASP A 131 -8.87 -15.45 7.76
C ASP A 131 -9.95 -14.87 8.72
N ILE A 132 -10.21 -13.57 8.66
CA ILE A 132 -11.10 -12.86 9.61
C ILE A 132 -12.54 -12.98 9.15
N ASN A 133 -13.45 -13.53 9.97
CA ASN A 133 -14.90 -13.22 9.95
C ASN A 133 -15.64 -13.72 11.24
N PRO A 134 -16.84 -13.19 11.59
CA PRO A 134 -17.18 -12.92 13.00
C PRO A 134 -18.15 -13.92 13.66
N PHE A 135 -18.18 -15.17 13.22
CA PHE A 135 -19.13 -16.19 13.71
C PHE A 135 -18.44 -17.54 13.99
N TYR A 136 -19.10 -18.41 14.77
CA TYR A 136 -18.68 -19.81 15.06
C TYR A 136 -17.35 -20.01 15.84
N GLY A 137 -17.16 -19.23 16.91
CA GLY A 137 -15.96 -19.29 17.79
C GLY A 137 -15.68 -20.59 18.56
N ASP A 138 -16.37 -21.70 18.27
CA ASP A 138 -16.03 -23.05 18.76
C ASP A 138 -15.22 -23.87 17.72
N ILE A 139 -15.31 -23.54 16.42
CA ILE A 139 -14.66 -24.28 15.32
C ILE A 139 -13.19 -23.84 15.15
N SER A 140 -12.90 -22.54 15.15
CA SER A 140 -11.53 -22.04 14.98
C SER A 140 -10.59 -22.49 16.09
N PRO A 141 -10.98 -22.49 17.39
CA PRO A 141 -10.16 -23.07 18.45
C PRO A 141 -10.00 -24.59 18.36
N PHE A 142 -10.99 -25.30 17.81
CA PHE A 142 -10.88 -26.75 17.59
C PHE A 142 -9.77 -27.09 16.57
N TRP A 143 -9.71 -26.37 15.44
CA TRP A 143 -8.65 -26.55 14.45
C TRP A 143 -7.30 -25.97 14.90
N GLY A 144 -7.31 -24.89 15.68
CA GLY A 144 -6.10 -24.37 16.34
C GLY A 144 -5.51 -25.34 17.37
N ASP A 145 -6.34 -26.07 18.11
CA ASP A 145 -5.89 -27.13 19.03
C ASP A 145 -5.38 -28.37 18.28
N ILE A 146 -6.08 -28.82 17.22
CA ILE A 146 -5.80 -30.09 16.55
C ILE A 146 -4.70 -30.01 15.49
N GLY A 147 -4.49 -28.86 14.84
CA GLY A 147 -3.40 -28.67 13.88
C GLY A 147 -2.03 -29.10 14.42
N PRO A 148 -1.62 -28.63 15.63
CA PRO A 148 -0.41 -29.10 16.31
C PRO A 148 -0.39 -30.62 16.55
N PHE A 149 -1.45 -31.20 17.11
CA PHE A 149 -1.52 -32.66 17.34
C PHE A 149 -1.40 -33.45 16.03
N TRP A 150 -2.06 -33.02 14.96
CA TRP A 150 -1.99 -33.67 13.65
C TRP A 150 -0.56 -33.61 13.07
N GLY A 151 0.09 -32.45 13.14
CA GLY A 151 1.48 -32.27 12.71
C GLY A 151 2.45 -33.20 13.45
N ASP A 152 2.37 -33.20 14.79
CA ASP A 152 3.18 -34.06 15.66
C ASP A 152 2.94 -35.55 15.40
N ILE A 153 1.67 -35.98 15.29
CA ILE A 153 1.30 -37.37 14.96
C ILE A 153 1.88 -37.77 13.61
N ASN A 154 1.73 -36.94 12.58
CA ASN A 154 2.15 -37.31 11.23
C ASN A 154 3.69 -37.40 11.10
N ALA A 155 4.42 -36.49 11.75
CA ALA A 155 5.87 -36.56 11.84
C ALA A 155 6.33 -37.80 12.61
N PHE A 156 5.79 -38.03 13.82
CA PHE A 156 6.12 -39.19 14.64
C PHE A 156 5.81 -40.52 13.95
N TRP A 157 4.65 -40.64 13.30
CA TRP A 157 4.24 -41.82 12.52
C TRP A 157 5.09 -42.00 11.25
N GLY A 158 5.69 -40.92 10.72
CA GLY A 158 6.63 -40.96 9.60
C GLY A 158 8.00 -41.55 9.97
N ASP A 159 8.49 -41.29 11.18
CA ASP A 159 9.82 -41.68 11.65
C ASP A 159 9.92 -43.11 12.23
N ILE A 160 8.81 -43.84 12.37
CA ILE A 160 8.80 -45.23 12.88
C ILE A 160 9.45 -46.19 11.85
N ASP A 161 10.54 -46.86 12.24
CA ASP A 161 11.18 -47.91 11.40
C ASP A 161 10.33 -49.21 11.41
N PRO A 162 9.79 -49.64 10.25
CA PRO A 162 8.95 -50.84 10.17
C PRO A 162 9.72 -52.17 10.30
N PHE A 163 11.04 -52.15 10.59
CA PHE A 163 11.89 -53.34 10.66
C PHE A 163 12.44 -53.71 12.05
N GLU A 164 12.18 -52.94 13.12
CA GLU A 164 12.57 -53.30 14.50
C GLU A 164 11.42 -53.95 15.33
N GLU A 165 11.78 -54.79 16.33
CA GLU A 165 10.82 -55.54 17.17
C GLU A 165 10.04 -54.67 18.20
N THR A 166 10.13 -53.32 18.12
CA THR A 166 9.51 -52.35 19.05
C THR A 166 8.23 -51.68 18.54
N SER A 167 7.95 -51.77 17.24
CA SER A 167 6.89 -51.00 16.54
C SER A 167 5.53 -50.96 17.24
N THR A 168 5.09 -52.07 17.83
CA THR A 168 3.78 -52.18 18.51
C THR A 168 3.56 -51.17 19.65
N SER A 169 4.62 -50.67 20.30
CA SER A 169 4.49 -49.62 21.33
C SER A 169 4.46 -48.20 20.76
N GLU A 170 4.93 -48.00 19.54
CA GLU A 170 4.99 -46.69 18.88
C GLU A 170 3.67 -46.41 18.16
N TYR A 171 3.14 -47.39 17.41
CA TYR A 171 1.78 -47.32 16.86
C TYR A 171 0.69 -47.26 17.94
N ALA A 172 0.92 -47.82 19.13
CA ALA A 172 0.01 -47.62 20.27
C ALA A 172 -0.06 -46.15 20.72
N SER A 173 1.05 -45.40 20.62
CA SER A 173 1.03 -43.95 20.90
C SER A 173 0.35 -43.15 19.79
N VAL A 174 0.49 -43.57 18.52
CA VAL A 174 -0.32 -43.01 17.41
C VAL A 174 -1.81 -43.24 17.67
N ALA A 175 -2.22 -44.44 18.10
CA ALA A 175 -3.61 -44.77 18.43
C ALA A 175 -4.16 -43.93 19.61
N GLU A 176 -3.40 -43.73 20.68
CA GLU A 176 -3.80 -42.87 21.80
C GLU A 176 -3.98 -41.40 21.37
N GLN A 177 -3.11 -40.89 20.49
CA GLN A 177 -3.19 -39.52 19.98
C GLN A 177 -4.35 -39.32 18.99
N LEU A 178 -4.62 -40.30 18.10
CA LEU A 178 -5.82 -40.32 17.26
C LEU A 178 -7.11 -40.35 18.10
N GLN A 179 -7.16 -41.15 19.16
CA GLN A 179 -8.31 -41.17 20.07
C GLN A 179 -8.51 -39.82 20.78
N ALA A 180 -7.44 -39.09 21.13
CA ALA A 180 -7.57 -37.75 21.72
C ALA A 180 -8.17 -36.73 20.73
N ILE A 181 -7.82 -36.81 19.44
CA ILE A 181 -8.44 -36.02 18.37
C ILE A 181 -9.93 -36.38 18.22
N PHE A 182 -10.28 -37.67 18.25
CA PHE A 182 -11.66 -38.13 18.16
C PHE A 182 -12.52 -37.69 19.36
N ASP A 183 -12.00 -37.79 20.58
CA ASP A 183 -12.67 -37.33 21.81
C ASP A 183 -12.89 -35.80 21.78
N ARG A 184 -11.93 -35.04 21.23
CA ARG A 184 -12.06 -33.59 21.02
C ARG A 184 -13.15 -33.28 20.00
N ALA A 185 -13.32 -34.10 18.96
CA ALA A 185 -14.34 -33.93 17.93
C ALA A 185 -15.75 -34.23 18.45
N GLU A 186 -15.93 -35.33 19.20
CA GLU A 186 -17.19 -35.62 19.91
C GLU A 186 -17.58 -34.46 20.86
N ALA A 187 -16.60 -33.86 21.53
CA ALA A 187 -16.82 -32.73 22.45
C ALA A 187 -17.21 -31.40 21.78
N VAL A 188 -16.98 -31.21 20.48
CA VAL A 188 -17.31 -29.97 19.74
C VAL A 188 -18.46 -30.18 18.77
N PHE A 189 -18.42 -31.25 17.97
CA PHE A 189 -19.37 -31.53 16.90
C PHE A 189 -20.52 -32.46 17.34
N GLY A 190 -20.36 -33.24 18.42
CA GLY A 190 -21.33 -34.27 18.80
C GLY A 190 -22.77 -33.77 18.97
N ALA A 191 -22.96 -32.55 19.47
CA ALA A 191 -24.29 -31.95 19.59
C ALA A 191 -24.95 -31.57 18.25
N ALA A 192 -24.16 -31.28 17.21
CA ALA A 192 -24.64 -31.02 15.86
C ALA A 192 -24.85 -32.33 15.08
N VAL A 193 -23.92 -33.29 15.22
CA VAL A 193 -24.05 -34.63 14.63
C VAL A 193 -25.26 -35.38 15.20
N GLU A 194 -25.49 -35.34 16.51
CA GLU A 194 -26.70 -35.92 17.14
C GLU A 194 -27.98 -35.21 16.66
N HIS A 195 -27.92 -33.92 16.32
CA HIS A 195 -29.08 -33.17 15.81
C HIS A 195 -29.51 -33.64 14.42
N GLU A 196 -28.56 -33.73 13.49
CA GLU A 196 -28.84 -34.07 12.08
C GLU A 196 -28.99 -35.59 11.86
N THR A 197 -28.16 -36.41 12.49
CA THR A 197 -28.13 -37.87 12.25
C THR A 197 -28.87 -38.69 13.30
N GLY A 198 -29.00 -38.18 14.53
CA GLY A 198 -29.42 -38.98 15.69
C GLY A 198 -28.38 -40.00 16.17
N GLN A 199 -27.10 -39.82 15.81
CA GLN A 199 -25.97 -40.69 16.14
C GLN A 199 -24.81 -39.88 16.78
N SER A 200 -23.84 -40.57 17.39
CA SER A 200 -22.57 -39.96 17.84
C SER A 200 -21.63 -39.64 16.67
N VAL A 201 -20.59 -38.82 16.88
CA VAL A 201 -19.53 -38.57 15.86
C VAL A 201 -18.82 -39.87 15.51
N HIS A 202 -18.66 -40.76 16.50
CA HIS A 202 -18.10 -42.08 16.25
C HIS A 202 -18.95 -42.93 15.30
N GLU A 203 -20.27 -42.93 15.45
CA GLU A 203 -21.18 -43.74 14.62
C GLU A 203 -21.50 -43.11 13.26
N ALA A 204 -21.47 -41.78 13.15
CA ALA A 204 -21.80 -41.05 11.91
C ALA A 204 -20.60 -40.79 11.00
N VAL A 205 -19.40 -40.60 11.57
CA VAL A 205 -18.18 -40.21 10.82
C VAL A 205 -17.07 -41.25 11.00
N LEU A 206 -16.62 -41.50 12.23
CA LEU A 206 -15.40 -42.28 12.46
C LEU A 206 -15.53 -43.75 12.07
N ALA A 207 -16.69 -44.37 12.27
CA ALA A 207 -16.91 -45.78 11.96
C ALA A 207 -16.83 -46.07 10.45
N GLU A 208 -17.27 -45.15 9.59
CA GLU A 208 -17.06 -45.28 8.14
C GLU A 208 -15.62 -44.94 7.76
N LEU A 209 -15.06 -43.84 8.28
CA LEU A 209 -13.69 -43.41 8.01
C LEU A 209 -12.66 -44.50 8.34
N LEU A 210 -12.72 -45.07 9.54
CA LEU A 210 -11.81 -46.15 9.95
C LEU A 210 -11.99 -47.39 9.06
N ALA A 211 -13.22 -47.74 8.70
CA ALA A 211 -13.49 -48.85 7.79
C ALA A 211 -13.01 -48.60 6.35
N ARG A 212 -13.05 -47.34 5.87
CA ARG A 212 -12.58 -46.90 4.55
C ARG A 212 -11.07 -47.06 4.40
N TYR A 213 -10.30 -46.66 5.42
CA TYR A 213 -8.84 -46.79 5.46
C TYR A 213 -8.35 -48.12 6.07
N GLY A 214 -9.25 -49.04 6.41
CA GLY A 214 -8.91 -50.37 6.95
C GLY A 214 -8.30 -50.34 8.36
N LEU A 215 -8.50 -49.27 9.12
CA LEU A 215 -7.92 -49.01 10.42
C LEU A 215 -8.68 -49.66 11.57
N ASP A 216 -7.94 -50.30 12.47
CA ASP A 216 -8.41 -50.73 13.80
C ASP A 216 -7.43 -50.18 14.85
N LEU A 217 -7.85 -49.23 15.67
CA LEU A 217 -7.00 -48.63 16.72
C LEU A 217 -6.55 -49.64 17.79
N SER A 218 -7.07 -50.87 17.78
CA SER A 218 -6.61 -51.98 18.64
C SER A 218 -5.64 -52.94 17.94
N ASP A 219 -5.37 -52.77 16.65
CA ASP A 219 -4.40 -53.55 15.86
C ASP A 219 -3.28 -52.65 15.28
N PRO A 220 -2.08 -52.64 15.90
CA PRO A 220 -0.91 -51.90 15.40
C PRO A 220 -0.53 -52.19 13.95
N ASP A 221 -0.78 -53.40 13.44
CA ASP A 221 -0.43 -53.77 12.06
C ASP A 221 -1.30 -53.00 11.03
N SER A 222 -2.47 -52.48 11.43
CA SER A 222 -3.31 -51.63 10.58
C SER A 222 -2.70 -50.22 10.39
N LEU A 223 -2.28 -49.57 11.48
CA LEU A 223 -1.61 -48.26 11.47
C LEU A 223 -0.23 -48.33 10.79
N ALA A 224 0.44 -49.48 10.85
CA ALA A 224 1.70 -49.72 10.13
C ALA A 224 1.53 -49.76 8.59
N SER A 225 0.31 -50.01 8.09
CA SER A 225 0.07 -50.29 6.67
C SER A 225 -0.19 -49.07 5.78
N MET A 226 -0.50 -47.91 6.37
CA MET A 226 -0.79 -46.66 5.64
C MET A 226 0.48 -45.95 5.17
N ASP A 227 0.50 -45.48 3.92
CA ASP A 227 1.53 -44.57 3.43
C ASP A 227 1.22 -43.09 3.77
N ALA A 228 2.10 -42.16 3.37
CA ALA A 228 1.95 -40.74 3.69
C ALA A 228 0.78 -40.06 2.94
N GLY A 229 0.39 -40.58 1.77
CA GLY A 229 -0.80 -40.17 1.03
C GLY A 229 -2.06 -40.65 1.73
N ASP A 230 -2.12 -41.94 2.10
CA ASP A 230 -3.23 -42.51 2.87
C ASP A 230 -3.49 -41.72 4.18
N ARG A 231 -2.42 -41.38 4.92
CA ARG A 231 -2.51 -40.61 6.17
C ARG A 231 -3.06 -39.21 5.92
N SER A 232 -2.55 -38.53 4.90
CA SER A 232 -3.00 -37.17 4.54
C SER A 232 -4.47 -37.18 4.11
N ALA A 233 -4.87 -38.15 3.28
CA ALA A 233 -6.25 -38.34 2.85
C ALA A 233 -7.18 -38.69 4.03
N PHE A 234 -6.74 -39.51 4.98
CA PHE A 234 -7.50 -39.83 6.19
C PHE A 234 -7.81 -38.59 7.04
N PHE A 235 -6.82 -37.71 7.28
CA PHE A 235 -7.05 -36.48 8.06
C PHE A 235 -7.91 -35.46 7.32
N LEU A 236 -7.85 -35.42 5.99
CA LEU A 236 -8.74 -34.59 5.16
C LEU A 236 -10.18 -35.14 5.15
N ASP A 237 -10.38 -36.44 4.88
CA ASP A 237 -11.70 -37.09 4.97
C ASP A 237 -12.33 -36.94 6.37
N PHE A 238 -11.51 -36.92 7.43
CA PHE A 238 -11.96 -36.63 8.80
C PHE A 238 -12.41 -35.17 8.97
N TYR A 239 -11.63 -34.21 8.48
CA TYR A 239 -12.00 -32.79 8.46
C TYR A 239 -13.32 -32.57 7.71
N ASP A 240 -13.41 -33.08 6.49
CA ASP A 240 -14.57 -32.96 5.63
C ASP A 240 -15.81 -33.61 6.28
N GLY A 241 -15.64 -34.79 6.89
CA GLY A 241 -16.68 -35.49 7.64
C GLY A 241 -17.26 -34.64 8.78
N LEU A 242 -16.44 -33.88 9.50
CA LEU A 242 -16.90 -32.96 10.55
C LEU A 242 -17.51 -31.67 9.99
N MET A 243 -16.93 -31.10 8.94
CA MET A 243 -17.39 -29.82 8.38
C MET A 243 -18.82 -29.86 7.85
N GLY A 244 -19.30 -31.03 7.40
CA GLY A 244 -20.69 -31.23 6.99
C GLY A 244 -21.75 -30.96 8.07
N TYR A 245 -21.35 -30.76 9.34
CA TYR A 245 -22.25 -30.47 10.46
C TYR A 245 -22.11 -29.04 11.01
N THR A 246 -21.44 -28.14 10.26
CA THR A 246 -21.15 -26.77 10.72
C THR A 246 -22.18 -25.71 10.30
N GLY A 247 -22.89 -25.94 9.18
CA GLY A 247 -23.68 -24.89 8.53
C GLY A 247 -22.80 -23.78 7.93
N LEU A 248 -21.66 -24.16 7.37
CA LEU A 248 -20.73 -23.33 6.60
C LEU A 248 -20.30 -24.09 5.34
N ASP A 249 -20.03 -23.36 4.26
CA ASP A 249 -19.41 -23.91 3.05
C ASP A 249 -18.00 -24.45 3.38
N ARG A 250 -17.60 -25.60 2.82
CA ARG A 250 -16.31 -26.23 3.16
C ARG A 250 -15.14 -25.48 2.51
N VAL A 251 -14.17 -25.09 3.34
CA VAL A 251 -12.87 -24.55 2.90
C VAL A 251 -11.98 -25.71 2.45
N ASP A 252 -11.15 -25.50 1.42
CA ASP A 252 -10.17 -26.50 0.97
C ASP A 252 -8.81 -25.87 0.60
N HIS A 253 -7.75 -26.67 0.63
CA HIS A 253 -6.35 -26.23 0.47
C HIS A 253 -6.07 -25.51 -0.86
N TRP A 254 -6.84 -25.82 -1.91
CA TRP A 254 -6.68 -25.15 -3.20
C TRP A 254 -6.99 -23.65 -3.14
N MET A 255 -7.87 -23.21 -2.23
CA MET A 255 -8.35 -21.83 -2.13
C MET A 255 -7.21 -20.85 -1.86
N PRO A 256 -6.44 -20.96 -0.74
CA PRO A 256 -5.25 -20.14 -0.55
C PRO A 256 -4.14 -20.46 -1.55
N ALA A 257 -4.02 -21.71 -2.03
CA ALA A 257 -2.96 -22.09 -2.97
C ALA A 257 -3.03 -21.28 -4.29
N ILE A 258 -4.23 -20.92 -4.75
CA ILE A 258 -4.45 -20.07 -5.95
C ILE A 258 -4.80 -18.60 -5.61
N ASN A 259 -4.56 -18.15 -4.37
CA ASN A 259 -4.91 -16.81 -3.88
C ASN A 259 -6.40 -16.44 -4.14
N TRP A 260 -7.31 -17.37 -3.86
CA TRP A 260 -8.75 -17.19 -4.00
C TRP A 260 -9.45 -17.09 -2.64
N THR A 261 -10.42 -16.19 -2.52
CA THR A 261 -11.34 -16.11 -1.38
C THR A 261 -12.78 -15.85 -1.83
N PRO A 262 -13.79 -16.23 -1.02
CA PRO A 262 -15.19 -15.90 -1.29
C PRO A 262 -15.42 -14.39 -1.46
N ALA A 263 -14.70 -13.57 -0.68
CA ALA A 263 -14.76 -12.11 -0.74
C ALA A 263 -14.25 -11.56 -2.09
N LEU A 264 -13.10 -12.07 -2.58
CA LEU A 264 -12.55 -11.71 -3.89
C LEU A 264 -13.55 -12.02 -5.01
N SER A 265 -14.17 -13.20 -4.99
CA SER A 265 -15.21 -13.56 -5.95
C SER A 265 -16.43 -12.66 -5.85
N GLN A 266 -16.94 -12.38 -4.65
CA GLN A 266 -18.11 -11.51 -4.48
C GLN A 266 -17.87 -10.08 -4.97
N ALA A 267 -16.71 -9.49 -4.64
CA ALA A 267 -16.28 -8.17 -5.14
C ALA A 267 -16.13 -8.14 -6.67
N SER A 268 -15.65 -9.25 -7.27
CA SER A 268 -15.54 -9.45 -8.72
C SER A 268 -16.88 -9.75 -9.41
N GLY A 269 -18.01 -9.65 -8.71
CA GLY A 269 -19.34 -9.97 -9.25
C GLY A 269 -19.63 -11.46 -9.38
N ALA A 270 -18.75 -12.33 -8.89
CA ALA A 270 -18.85 -13.79 -8.82
C ALA A 270 -19.02 -14.51 -10.17
N GLY A 271 -18.59 -13.91 -11.28
CA GLY A 271 -18.78 -14.48 -12.62
C GLY A 271 -20.24 -14.45 -13.11
N LYS A 272 -21.09 -13.61 -12.51
CA LYS A 272 -22.48 -13.40 -12.96
C LYS A 272 -22.53 -13.03 -14.45
N ASN A 273 -23.58 -13.48 -15.11
CA ASN A 273 -23.82 -13.36 -16.56
C ASN A 273 -22.85 -14.15 -17.47
N VAL A 274 -21.73 -14.68 -16.97
CA VAL A 274 -20.86 -15.58 -17.75
C VAL A 274 -21.50 -16.95 -17.87
N ILE A 275 -21.48 -17.50 -19.08
CA ILE A 275 -21.84 -18.89 -19.35
C ILE A 275 -20.55 -19.69 -19.52
N VAL A 276 -20.39 -20.73 -18.71
CA VAL A 276 -19.29 -21.70 -18.84
C VAL A 276 -19.85 -22.96 -19.47
N GLY A 277 -19.29 -23.37 -20.61
CA GLY A 277 -19.56 -24.65 -21.23
C GLY A 277 -18.76 -25.75 -20.53
N LEU A 278 -19.42 -26.82 -20.09
CA LEU A 278 -18.76 -28.00 -19.53
C LEU A 278 -18.91 -29.16 -20.51
N LEU A 279 -17.77 -29.65 -21.02
CA LEU A 279 -17.69 -30.82 -21.89
C LEU A 279 -17.24 -32.02 -21.06
N ASP A 280 -18.18 -32.65 -20.36
CA ASP A 280 -17.95 -33.66 -19.32
C ASP A 280 -19.19 -34.55 -19.15
N PHE A 281 -19.10 -35.61 -18.35
CA PHE A 281 -20.19 -36.53 -18.05
C PHE A 281 -21.45 -35.80 -17.57
N ALA A 282 -22.62 -36.34 -17.94
CA ALA A 282 -23.89 -35.76 -17.52
C ALA A 282 -24.18 -36.09 -16.05
N PHE A 283 -24.64 -35.09 -15.29
CA PHE A 283 -25.15 -35.24 -13.93
C PHE A 283 -26.58 -34.70 -13.83
N THR A 284 -27.35 -35.17 -12.84
CA THR A 284 -28.80 -34.97 -12.78
C THR A 284 -29.37 -34.40 -11.48
N ARG A 285 -28.60 -34.34 -10.38
CA ARG A 285 -29.18 -34.18 -9.04
C ARG A 285 -28.39 -33.37 -8.00
N ASP A 286 -27.36 -32.64 -8.41
CA ASP A 286 -26.86 -31.60 -7.54
C ASP A 286 -27.81 -30.39 -7.62
N GLU A 287 -28.70 -30.22 -6.64
CA GLU A 287 -29.71 -29.14 -6.63
C GLU A 287 -29.10 -27.75 -6.32
N ALA A 288 -27.84 -27.69 -5.86
CA ALA A 288 -27.10 -26.45 -5.63
C ALA A 288 -26.45 -25.89 -6.91
N LEU A 289 -26.00 -26.75 -7.83
CA LEU A 289 -25.27 -26.32 -9.03
C LEU A 289 -26.20 -25.66 -10.07
N ASN A 290 -25.93 -24.40 -10.42
CA ASN A 290 -26.64 -23.65 -11.47
C ASN A 290 -26.26 -24.13 -12.89
N ALA A 291 -26.57 -25.38 -13.20
CA ALA A 291 -26.36 -26.02 -14.50
C ALA A 291 -27.64 -26.04 -15.34
N ARG A 292 -27.53 -25.78 -16.64
CA ARG A 292 -28.67 -25.62 -17.56
C ARG A 292 -28.45 -26.33 -18.88
N ASN A 293 -29.55 -26.68 -19.56
CA ASN A 293 -29.55 -27.13 -20.96
C ASN A 293 -28.58 -28.31 -21.27
N SER A 294 -28.43 -29.26 -20.34
CA SER A 294 -27.62 -30.47 -20.53
C SER A 294 -27.96 -31.21 -21.85
N LYS A 295 -26.94 -31.61 -22.61
CA LYS A 295 -27.04 -32.27 -23.94
C LYS A 295 -25.98 -33.37 -24.06
N GLY A 296 -25.88 -33.98 -25.23
CA GLY A 296 -25.03 -35.15 -25.45
C GLY A 296 -25.73 -36.41 -24.93
N GLU A 297 -24.95 -37.39 -24.48
CA GLU A 297 -25.47 -38.65 -23.98
C GLU A 297 -26.08 -38.56 -22.58
N ARG A 298 -27.16 -39.33 -22.36
CA ARG A 298 -28.11 -39.14 -21.24
C ARG A 298 -28.66 -40.44 -20.64
N GLU A 299 -28.07 -41.60 -20.95
CA GLU A 299 -28.47 -42.87 -20.33
C GLU A 299 -27.48 -43.35 -19.25
N TYR A 300 -26.41 -42.57 -19.01
CA TYR A 300 -25.32 -42.87 -18.06
C TYR A 300 -25.07 -41.66 -17.17
N PHE A 301 -25.54 -41.73 -15.93
CA PHE A 301 -25.36 -40.69 -14.88
C PHE A 301 -24.50 -41.18 -13.70
N ASP A 302 -24.12 -42.46 -13.69
CA ASP A 302 -23.45 -43.15 -12.57
C ASP A 302 -21.95 -42.78 -12.43
N PHE A 303 -21.54 -41.57 -12.84
CA PHE A 303 -20.16 -41.10 -12.77
C PHE A 303 -20.08 -39.63 -12.32
N ALA A 304 -19.72 -39.43 -11.05
CA ALA A 304 -19.72 -38.15 -10.35
C ALA A 304 -18.83 -37.05 -10.96
N HIS A 305 -17.87 -37.41 -11.82
CA HIS A 305 -16.86 -36.50 -12.38
C HIS A 305 -17.45 -35.20 -12.95
N GLY A 306 -18.57 -35.28 -13.67
CA GLY A 306 -19.24 -34.09 -14.21
C GLY A 306 -19.77 -33.13 -13.15
N ALA A 307 -20.25 -33.64 -12.01
CA ALA A 307 -20.68 -32.84 -10.86
C ALA A 307 -19.48 -32.32 -10.05
N ALA A 308 -18.46 -33.16 -9.85
CA ALA A 308 -17.20 -32.79 -9.20
C ALA A 308 -16.51 -31.61 -9.90
N VAL A 309 -16.36 -31.69 -11.23
CA VAL A 309 -15.77 -30.64 -12.07
C VAL A 309 -16.67 -29.40 -12.12
N ALA A 310 -18.00 -29.57 -12.16
CA ALA A 310 -18.94 -28.45 -12.10
C ALA A 310 -18.88 -27.69 -10.76
N GLY A 311 -18.74 -28.39 -9.63
CA GLY A 311 -18.70 -27.79 -8.30
C GLY A 311 -17.53 -26.82 -8.12
N LEU A 312 -16.33 -27.21 -8.56
CA LEU A 312 -15.15 -26.34 -8.54
C LEU A 312 -15.31 -25.06 -9.39
N ILE A 313 -16.19 -25.07 -10.41
CA ILE A 313 -16.52 -23.88 -11.19
C ILE A 313 -17.55 -23.01 -10.47
N ASN A 314 -18.71 -23.56 -10.08
CA ASN A 314 -19.85 -22.75 -9.62
C ASN A 314 -20.73 -23.34 -8.50
N ALA A 315 -20.20 -24.20 -7.62
CA ALA A 315 -20.88 -24.47 -6.34
C ALA A 315 -21.10 -23.15 -5.57
N PRO A 316 -22.23 -23.00 -4.85
CA PRO A 316 -22.68 -21.72 -4.33
C PRO A 316 -21.82 -21.19 -3.17
N LEU A 317 -22.28 -20.08 -2.58
CA LEU A 317 -21.85 -19.57 -1.29
C LEU A 317 -23.13 -19.34 -0.47
N ASP A 318 -23.65 -20.40 0.14
CA ASP A 318 -24.93 -20.40 0.86
C ASP A 318 -24.92 -21.07 2.25
N GLY A 319 -23.76 -21.56 2.69
CA GLY A 319 -23.52 -22.12 4.02
C GLY A 319 -23.57 -23.65 4.08
N ASP A 320 -23.42 -24.34 2.95
CA ASP A 320 -23.43 -25.81 2.87
C ASP A 320 -22.53 -26.32 1.73
N GLY A 321 -22.16 -27.60 1.78
CA GLY A 321 -21.48 -28.27 0.66
C GLY A 321 -20.10 -27.70 0.34
N LEU A 322 -19.97 -27.01 -0.80
CA LEU A 322 -18.70 -26.66 -1.45
C LEU A 322 -18.77 -25.26 -2.07
N MET A 323 -17.61 -24.62 -2.20
CA MET A 323 -17.47 -23.35 -2.89
C MET A 323 -16.86 -23.54 -4.28
N GLY A 324 -17.49 -22.97 -5.31
CA GLY A 324 -16.90 -22.85 -6.64
C GLY A 324 -16.15 -21.53 -6.80
N VAL A 325 -15.15 -21.48 -7.68
CA VAL A 325 -14.38 -20.26 -7.95
C VAL A 325 -15.28 -19.11 -8.44
N ALA A 326 -16.25 -19.40 -9.32
CA ALA A 326 -17.21 -18.45 -9.88
C ALA A 326 -18.68 -18.83 -9.56
N PRO A 327 -19.14 -18.66 -8.30
CA PRO A 327 -20.41 -19.19 -7.82
C PRO A 327 -21.66 -18.52 -8.46
N GLY A 328 -21.48 -17.37 -9.13
CA GLY A 328 -22.52 -16.70 -9.91
C GLY A 328 -22.58 -17.08 -11.39
N ALA A 329 -21.62 -17.88 -11.88
CA ALA A 329 -21.59 -18.34 -13.26
C ALA A 329 -22.74 -19.32 -13.57
N THR A 330 -23.10 -19.46 -14.85
CA THR A 330 -24.10 -20.42 -15.31
C THR A 330 -23.45 -21.51 -16.16
N LEU A 331 -23.55 -22.77 -15.74
CA LEU A 331 -23.04 -23.88 -16.55
C LEU A 331 -24.02 -24.26 -17.65
N VAL A 332 -23.49 -24.62 -18.82
CA VAL A 332 -24.20 -25.39 -19.84
C VAL A 332 -23.41 -26.66 -20.12
N THR A 333 -24.02 -27.83 -19.91
CA THR A 333 -23.29 -29.11 -19.99
C THR A 333 -23.54 -29.85 -21.31
N TYR A 334 -22.53 -30.56 -21.80
CA TYR A 334 -22.64 -31.51 -22.89
C TYR A 334 -21.80 -32.74 -22.58
N ASN A 335 -22.41 -33.92 -22.62
CA ASN A 335 -21.74 -35.20 -22.41
C ASN A 335 -21.32 -35.86 -23.73
N PRO A 336 -20.02 -35.94 -24.06
CA PRO A 336 -19.54 -36.64 -25.25
C PRO A 336 -19.23 -38.12 -25.00
N PHE A 337 -19.38 -38.64 -23.77
CA PHE A 337 -18.97 -39.99 -23.37
C PHE A 337 -20.09 -41.03 -23.51
N ASP A 338 -19.73 -42.24 -23.91
CA ASP A 338 -20.65 -43.39 -24.08
C ASP A 338 -20.56 -44.43 -22.94
N ASP A 339 -21.19 -45.60 -23.12
CA ASP A 339 -21.25 -46.68 -22.13
C ASP A 339 -19.90 -47.35 -21.84
N THR A 340 -18.84 -47.00 -22.58
CA THR A 340 -17.46 -47.44 -22.34
C THR A 340 -16.66 -46.51 -21.44
N LEU A 341 -17.27 -45.40 -20.98
CA LEU A 341 -16.59 -44.27 -20.31
C LEU A 341 -15.51 -43.62 -21.20
N SER A 342 -15.63 -43.74 -22.53
CA SER A 342 -14.74 -43.12 -23.50
C SER A 342 -15.52 -42.28 -24.51
N THR A 343 -14.80 -41.54 -25.35
CA THR A 343 -15.37 -40.62 -26.35
C THR A 343 -14.51 -40.60 -27.62
N ASN A 344 -14.99 -39.93 -28.65
CA ASN A 344 -14.29 -39.76 -29.91
C ASN A 344 -14.40 -38.30 -30.40
N PHE A 345 -13.55 -37.94 -31.37
CA PHE A 345 -13.43 -36.56 -31.85
C PHE A 345 -14.62 -36.03 -32.67
N ASP A 346 -15.53 -36.89 -33.16
CA ASP A 346 -16.78 -36.44 -33.77
C ASP A 346 -17.74 -35.89 -32.70
N ASP A 347 -17.88 -36.59 -31.57
CA ASP A 347 -18.78 -36.19 -30.47
C ASP A 347 -18.21 -35.04 -29.63
N VAL A 348 -16.89 -35.01 -29.40
CA VAL A 348 -16.19 -33.84 -28.81
C VAL A 348 -16.42 -32.57 -29.63
N ARG A 349 -16.28 -32.65 -30.96
CA ARG A 349 -16.56 -31.51 -31.86
C ARG A 349 -18.01 -31.07 -31.80
N ASP A 350 -18.96 -32.01 -31.88
CA ASP A 350 -20.38 -31.69 -31.87
C ASP A 350 -20.83 -31.14 -30.49
N GLY A 351 -20.15 -31.56 -29.41
CA GLY A 351 -20.22 -30.97 -28.07
C GLY A 351 -19.76 -29.52 -28.00
N ILE A 352 -18.51 -29.22 -28.35
CA ILE A 352 -17.97 -27.85 -28.40
C ILE A 352 -18.88 -26.94 -29.24
N ASN A 353 -19.24 -27.40 -30.44
CA ASN A 353 -20.16 -26.71 -31.35
C ASN A 353 -21.54 -26.44 -30.71
N SER A 354 -22.03 -27.31 -29.82
CA SER A 354 -23.26 -27.14 -29.04
C SER A 354 -23.11 -26.15 -27.87
N LEU A 355 -21.97 -26.13 -27.19
CA LEU A 355 -21.65 -25.20 -26.11
C LEU A 355 -21.49 -23.77 -26.64
N LEU A 356 -20.71 -23.57 -27.70
CA LEU A 356 -20.57 -22.29 -28.40
C LEU A 356 -21.90 -21.77 -28.97
N LYS A 357 -22.76 -22.66 -29.49
CA LYS A 357 -24.13 -22.29 -29.91
C LYS A 357 -25.05 -21.88 -28.75
N SER A 358 -24.64 -22.11 -27.50
CA SER A 358 -25.37 -21.73 -26.29
C SER A 358 -24.84 -20.46 -25.62
N GLY A 359 -23.82 -19.83 -26.20
CA GLY A 359 -23.22 -18.59 -25.68
C GLY A 359 -22.17 -18.80 -24.58
N ALA A 360 -21.56 -19.99 -24.49
CA ALA A 360 -20.43 -20.22 -23.58
C ALA A 360 -19.22 -19.36 -23.97
N LEU A 361 -18.69 -18.58 -23.03
CA LEU A 361 -17.50 -17.72 -23.17
C LEU A 361 -16.23 -18.40 -22.63
N VAL A 362 -16.40 -19.41 -21.76
CA VAL A 362 -15.34 -20.31 -21.31
C VAL A 362 -15.83 -21.74 -21.56
N VAL A 363 -14.96 -22.64 -21.99
CA VAL A 363 -15.28 -24.06 -22.22
C VAL A 363 -14.27 -24.92 -21.47
N ASN A 364 -14.72 -25.52 -20.36
CA ASN A 364 -13.96 -26.50 -19.58
C ASN A 364 -14.02 -27.88 -20.26
N MET A 365 -12.87 -28.47 -20.51
CA MET A 365 -12.70 -29.78 -21.13
C MET A 365 -11.75 -30.64 -20.27
N SER A 366 -12.29 -31.22 -19.20
CA SER A 366 -11.57 -32.14 -18.29
C SER A 366 -11.42 -33.54 -18.92
N LEU A 367 -10.92 -33.60 -20.16
CA LEU A 367 -10.73 -34.81 -20.96
C LEU A 367 -9.47 -34.70 -21.84
N GLY A 368 -8.82 -35.83 -22.12
CA GLY A 368 -7.57 -35.87 -22.88
C GLY A 368 -7.37 -37.19 -23.66
N VAL A 369 -6.21 -37.32 -24.31
CA VAL A 369 -5.83 -38.52 -25.08
C VAL A 369 -4.62 -39.18 -24.40
N PRO A 370 -4.70 -40.47 -24.00
CA PRO A 370 -3.62 -41.16 -23.31
C PRO A 370 -2.29 -41.13 -24.06
N GLY A 371 -1.21 -40.78 -23.35
CA GLY A 371 0.14 -40.67 -23.89
C GLY A 371 0.40 -39.40 -24.70
N THR A 372 -0.41 -38.35 -24.51
CA THR A 372 -0.17 -37.00 -25.07
C THR A 372 -0.51 -35.93 -24.03
N THR A 373 0.19 -34.79 -24.07
CA THR A 373 -0.27 -33.58 -23.36
C THR A 373 -1.24 -32.78 -24.21
N PHE A 374 -1.06 -32.79 -25.54
CA PHE A 374 -2.04 -32.27 -26.48
C PHE A 374 -1.97 -33.02 -27.83
N SER A 375 -3.03 -33.73 -28.20
CA SER A 375 -3.04 -34.56 -29.41
C SER A 375 -3.34 -33.77 -30.69
N GLN A 376 -2.76 -34.21 -31.80
CA GLN A 376 -2.89 -33.58 -33.13
C GLN A 376 -4.35 -33.49 -33.61
N GLU A 377 -5.21 -34.41 -33.17
CA GLU A 377 -6.62 -34.50 -33.54
C GLU A 377 -7.44 -33.27 -33.12
N TRP A 378 -7.05 -32.56 -32.05
CA TRP A 378 -7.69 -31.31 -31.64
C TRP A 378 -7.68 -30.27 -32.77
N ALA A 379 -6.63 -30.22 -33.61
CA ALA A 379 -6.56 -29.32 -34.76
C ALA A 379 -7.71 -29.57 -35.77
N ASN A 380 -8.17 -30.83 -35.90
CA ASN A 380 -9.31 -31.18 -36.75
C ASN A 380 -10.65 -30.76 -36.14
N VAL A 381 -10.73 -30.69 -34.81
CA VAL A 381 -11.92 -30.19 -34.08
C VAL A 381 -12.04 -28.68 -34.23
N PHE A 382 -10.97 -27.94 -33.91
CA PHE A 382 -10.98 -26.48 -33.93
C PHE A 382 -11.07 -25.91 -35.35
N SER A 383 -10.53 -26.60 -36.36
CA SER A 383 -10.68 -26.20 -37.77
C SER A 383 -12.02 -26.62 -38.42
N ASP A 384 -12.94 -27.29 -37.70
CA ASP A 384 -14.28 -27.52 -38.23
C ASP A 384 -15.02 -26.19 -38.51
N ARG A 385 -15.73 -26.16 -39.63
CA ARG A 385 -16.41 -24.96 -40.13
C ARG A 385 -17.64 -24.56 -39.31
N GLN A 386 -18.02 -25.27 -38.24
CA GLN A 386 -19.01 -24.80 -37.26
C GLN A 386 -18.33 -24.28 -35.99
N VAL A 387 -17.26 -24.93 -35.53
CA VAL A 387 -16.45 -24.53 -34.37
C VAL A 387 -15.67 -23.24 -34.66
N ALA A 388 -14.89 -23.20 -35.73
CA ALA A 388 -14.07 -22.06 -36.16
C ALA A 388 -14.83 -20.75 -36.44
N ARG A 389 -16.17 -20.75 -36.40
CA ARG A 389 -17.00 -19.53 -36.51
C ARG A 389 -17.31 -18.85 -35.18
N ARG A 390 -16.99 -19.50 -34.07
CA ARG A 390 -17.22 -19.03 -32.69
C ARG A 390 -16.09 -19.35 -31.73
N ALA A 391 -15.05 -20.07 -32.17
CA ALA A 391 -13.94 -20.42 -31.30
C ALA A 391 -13.32 -19.15 -30.66
N GLY A 392 -13.04 -18.11 -31.44
CA GLY A 392 -12.55 -16.83 -30.89
C GLY A 392 -13.51 -16.08 -29.95
N ASP A 393 -14.79 -16.47 -29.90
CA ASP A 393 -15.77 -15.93 -28.93
C ASP A 393 -15.62 -16.59 -27.53
N ALA A 394 -14.74 -17.60 -27.36
CA ALA A 394 -14.64 -18.39 -26.13
C ALA A 394 -13.22 -18.92 -25.83
N LEU A 395 -12.86 -18.93 -24.53
CA LEU A 395 -11.62 -19.50 -24.01
C LEU A 395 -11.79 -21.02 -23.78
N PHE A 396 -10.84 -21.83 -24.27
CA PHE A 396 -10.83 -23.27 -24.09
C PHE A 396 -9.81 -23.67 -23.02
N VAL A 397 -10.28 -24.34 -21.97
CA VAL A 397 -9.46 -24.76 -20.83
C VAL A 397 -9.45 -26.28 -20.78
N VAL A 398 -8.28 -26.89 -20.94
CA VAL A 398 -8.14 -28.33 -21.28
C VAL A 398 -7.23 -29.04 -20.29
N ALA A 399 -7.65 -30.20 -19.77
CA ALA A 399 -6.80 -31.02 -18.91
C ALA A 399 -5.57 -31.57 -19.66
N ALA A 400 -4.38 -31.44 -19.08
CA ALA A 400 -3.13 -31.97 -19.66
C ALA A 400 -3.11 -33.50 -19.78
N GLY A 401 -3.87 -34.21 -18.94
CA GLY A 401 -3.88 -35.67 -18.84
C GLY A 401 -3.01 -36.22 -17.71
N ASN A 402 -3.20 -37.51 -17.41
CA ASN A 402 -2.80 -38.14 -16.15
C ASN A 402 -1.81 -39.32 -16.34
N ASP A 403 -0.98 -39.31 -17.39
CA ASP A 403 -0.02 -40.38 -17.72
C ASP A 403 1.41 -40.13 -17.17
N GLY A 404 1.65 -38.97 -16.56
CA GLY A 404 2.99 -38.48 -16.19
C GLY A 404 3.86 -38.12 -17.40
N TYR A 405 3.27 -37.96 -18.59
CA TYR A 405 3.94 -37.73 -19.87
C TYR A 405 4.62 -36.35 -19.95
N THR A 406 5.55 -36.19 -20.88
CA THR A 406 6.06 -34.87 -21.29
C THR A 406 6.02 -34.82 -22.81
N GLN A 407 5.34 -33.82 -23.39
CA GLN A 407 5.19 -33.70 -24.83
C GLN A 407 6.54 -33.58 -25.55
N ASP A 408 6.79 -34.48 -26.50
CA ASP A 408 8.05 -34.60 -27.26
C ASP A 408 7.87 -34.40 -28.78
N PHE A 409 6.65 -34.09 -29.24
CA PHE A 409 6.34 -33.80 -30.64
C PHE A 409 5.47 -32.54 -30.81
N ASP A 410 5.79 -31.76 -31.84
CA ASP A 410 5.03 -30.58 -32.26
C ASP A 410 3.63 -30.93 -32.79
N VAL A 411 2.70 -29.99 -32.66
CA VAL A 411 1.35 -30.07 -33.23
C VAL A 411 1.29 -29.19 -34.48
N ASP A 412 0.80 -29.70 -35.61
CA ASP A 412 0.45 -28.88 -36.77
C ASP A 412 -0.86 -28.14 -36.49
N TRP A 413 -0.77 -26.83 -36.29
CA TRP A 413 -1.88 -25.93 -35.99
C TRP A 413 -2.28 -25.07 -37.21
N SER A 414 -1.70 -25.33 -38.38
CA SER A 414 -1.87 -24.52 -39.62
C SER A 414 -3.33 -24.38 -40.09
N ALA A 415 -4.21 -25.30 -39.69
CA ALA A 415 -5.63 -25.29 -40.03
C ALA A 415 -6.49 -24.42 -39.09
N VAL A 416 -5.95 -24.02 -37.93
CA VAL A 416 -6.61 -23.20 -36.91
C VAL A 416 -6.00 -21.80 -36.88
N GLY A 417 -4.66 -21.71 -36.83
CA GLY A 417 -3.88 -20.49 -37.08
C GLY A 417 -3.63 -19.56 -35.88
N SER A 418 -4.31 -19.73 -34.75
CA SER A 418 -4.07 -19.01 -33.48
C SER A 418 -4.32 -19.95 -32.31
N VAL A 419 -3.64 -19.69 -31.19
CA VAL A 419 -3.75 -20.41 -29.90
C VAL A 419 -4.16 -19.50 -28.74
N ASP A 420 -4.52 -18.24 -29.03
CA ASP A 420 -4.66 -17.20 -28.01
C ASP A 420 -5.76 -17.50 -26.99
N ASN A 421 -6.81 -18.18 -27.45
CA ASN A 421 -7.94 -18.61 -26.65
C ASN A 421 -7.83 -20.08 -26.17
N LEU A 422 -6.62 -20.60 -25.96
CA LEU A 422 -6.36 -21.95 -25.45
C LEU A 422 -5.46 -21.93 -24.20
N ILE A 423 -5.88 -22.63 -23.15
CA ILE A 423 -5.07 -22.96 -21.98
C ILE A 423 -5.09 -24.48 -21.75
N ILE A 424 -3.91 -25.05 -21.50
CA ILE A 424 -3.72 -26.43 -21.04
C ILE A 424 -3.40 -26.40 -19.54
N VAL A 425 -3.99 -27.29 -18.75
CA VAL A 425 -3.89 -27.27 -17.28
C VAL A 425 -3.29 -28.57 -16.71
N GLY A 426 -2.11 -28.44 -16.11
CA GLY A 426 -1.46 -29.47 -15.29
C GLY A 426 -1.90 -29.45 -13.83
N SER A 427 -1.47 -30.46 -13.08
CA SER A 427 -1.79 -30.67 -11.67
C SER A 427 -0.55 -30.51 -10.81
N VAL A 428 -0.67 -29.81 -9.69
CA VAL A 428 0.30 -29.84 -8.59
C VAL A 428 -0.28 -30.47 -7.32
N ASP A 429 0.62 -30.99 -6.49
CA ASP A 429 0.36 -31.44 -5.12
C ASP A 429 0.17 -30.25 -4.15
N PRO A 430 -0.30 -30.48 -2.90
CA PRO A 430 -0.46 -29.42 -1.90
C PRO A 430 0.85 -28.71 -1.48
N ALA A 431 2.01 -29.23 -1.88
CA ALA A 431 3.32 -28.61 -1.68
C ALA A 431 3.83 -27.83 -2.93
N ASN A 432 2.98 -27.66 -3.95
CA ASN A 432 3.26 -27.03 -5.24
C ASN A 432 4.22 -27.80 -6.17
N ASN A 433 4.55 -29.06 -5.90
CA ASN A 433 5.30 -29.89 -6.85
C ASN A 433 4.38 -30.39 -7.96
N ILE A 434 4.90 -30.54 -9.19
CA ILE A 434 4.14 -31.16 -10.28
C ILE A 434 3.69 -32.57 -9.88
N SER A 435 2.38 -32.84 -9.87
CA SER A 435 1.83 -34.14 -9.48
C SER A 435 2.45 -35.24 -10.34
N SER A 436 2.75 -36.40 -9.74
CA SER A 436 3.49 -37.47 -10.42
C SER A 436 2.81 -37.95 -11.72
N PHE A 437 1.48 -37.95 -11.73
CA PHE A 437 0.63 -38.27 -12.87
C PHE A 437 0.44 -37.12 -13.87
N SER A 438 0.76 -35.86 -13.54
CA SER A 438 0.50 -34.74 -14.45
C SER A 438 1.34 -34.86 -15.71
N ASN A 439 0.68 -34.80 -16.86
CA ASN A 439 1.34 -34.55 -18.13
C ASN A 439 1.93 -33.12 -18.15
N ARG A 440 2.98 -32.89 -18.96
CA ARG A 440 3.81 -31.66 -18.97
C ARG A 440 4.02 -31.13 -20.39
N PRO A 441 4.11 -29.80 -20.59
CA PRO A 441 4.11 -29.20 -21.93
C PRO A 441 5.39 -29.46 -22.73
N GLY A 442 6.52 -29.69 -22.06
CA GLY A 442 7.80 -29.90 -22.73
C GLY A 442 8.25 -28.69 -23.56
N GLU A 443 9.08 -28.94 -24.57
CA GLU A 443 9.57 -27.95 -25.55
C GLU A 443 8.72 -27.93 -26.84
N ALA A 444 7.61 -28.65 -26.87
CA ALA A 444 6.78 -28.82 -28.07
C ALA A 444 6.01 -27.54 -28.43
N CYS A 445 5.65 -27.37 -29.70
CA CYS A 445 5.02 -26.16 -30.20
C CYS A 445 3.80 -26.39 -31.12
N PHE A 446 2.86 -25.44 -31.08
CA PHE A 446 1.78 -25.28 -32.05
C PHE A 446 2.32 -24.63 -33.32
N THR A 447 2.79 -25.46 -34.25
CA THR A 447 3.44 -24.99 -35.47
C THR A 447 2.43 -24.51 -36.52
N VAL A 448 2.66 -23.32 -37.06
CA VAL A 448 1.87 -22.72 -38.13
C VAL A 448 2.71 -22.77 -39.41
N ASN A 449 2.22 -23.51 -40.41
CA ASN A 449 2.95 -23.88 -41.64
C ASN A 449 4.32 -24.55 -41.38
N GLY A 450 4.47 -25.26 -40.25
CA GLY A 450 5.73 -25.88 -39.84
C GLY A 450 6.75 -24.90 -39.22
N VAL A 451 6.30 -23.73 -38.77
CA VAL A 451 7.10 -22.76 -38.00
C VAL A 451 6.52 -22.65 -36.59
N CYS A 452 7.36 -22.72 -35.57
CA CYS A 452 6.98 -22.31 -34.22
C CYS A 452 7.07 -20.78 -34.13
N GLU A 453 5.95 -20.12 -33.83
CA GLU A 453 5.88 -18.66 -33.67
C GLU A 453 6.00 -18.29 -32.17
N GLU A 454 6.30 -17.03 -31.88
CA GLU A 454 6.47 -16.55 -30.50
C GLU A 454 5.12 -16.58 -29.76
N GLY A 455 5.08 -17.22 -28.58
CA GLY A 455 3.83 -17.47 -27.84
C GLY A 455 3.05 -18.73 -28.26
N ASN A 456 3.56 -19.53 -29.20
CA ASN A 456 2.93 -20.78 -29.65
C ASN A 456 3.54 -22.05 -29.04
N ARG A 457 4.55 -21.98 -28.16
CA ARG A 457 5.05 -23.18 -27.47
C ARG A 457 3.96 -23.68 -26.53
N LEU A 458 3.82 -24.99 -26.32
CA LEU A 458 2.80 -25.52 -25.41
C LEU A 458 2.96 -24.93 -24.00
N MET A 459 4.21 -24.73 -23.54
CA MET A 459 4.51 -24.09 -22.26
C MET A 459 4.03 -22.62 -22.17
N ASP A 460 3.97 -21.88 -23.29
CA ASP A 460 3.46 -20.50 -23.31
C ASP A 460 1.94 -20.44 -23.06
N ARG A 461 1.23 -21.57 -23.26
CA ARG A 461 -0.22 -21.74 -23.08
C ARG A 461 -0.56 -22.81 -22.03
N PHE A 462 0.38 -23.12 -21.13
CA PHE A 462 0.21 -24.12 -20.07
C PHE A 462 0.22 -23.43 -18.69
N LEU A 463 -0.67 -23.85 -17.79
CA LEU A 463 -0.70 -23.47 -16.38
C LEU A 463 -0.75 -24.73 -15.52
N VAL A 464 -0.43 -24.60 -14.24
CA VAL A 464 -0.85 -25.58 -13.23
C VAL A 464 -1.88 -24.98 -12.27
N ALA A 465 -2.71 -25.84 -11.70
CA ALA A 465 -3.53 -25.54 -10.52
C ALA A 465 -3.51 -26.76 -9.59
N PRO A 466 -3.94 -26.63 -8.32
CA PRO A 466 -4.10 -27.77 -7.41
C PRO A 466 -4.99 -28.83 -8.07
N GLY A 467 -4.49 -30.06 -8.17
CA GLY A 467 -5.21 -31.17 -8.79
C GLY A 467 -5.08 -32.48 -8.03
N GLU A 468 -4.60 -32.45 -6.78
CA GLU A 468 -4.37 -33.62 -5.95
C GLU A 468 -4.99 -33.43 -4.57
N LEU A 469 -5.71 -34.45 -4.09
CA LEU A 469 -6.52 -34.42 -2.86
C LEU A 469 -7.53 -33.25 -2.83
N ILE A 470 -8.16 -32.94 -3.97
CA ILE A 470 -9.13 -31.84 -4.09
C ILE A 470 -10.50 -32.30 -3.59
N LEU A 471 -11.17 -31.46 -2.79
CA LEU A 471 -12.53 -31.69 -2.33
C LEU A 471 -13.56 -31.33 -3.40
N VAL A 472 -14.40 -32.29 -3.79
CA VAL A 472 -15.35 -32.16 -4.92
C VAL A 472 -16.70 -32.81 -4.64
N SER A 473 -17.76 -32.42 -5.38
CA SER A 473 -19.11 -32.99 -5.25
C SER A 473 -19.12 -34.46 -5.66
N ASP A 474 -19.81 -35.32 -4.89
CA ASP A 474 -20.03 -36.72 -5.24
C ASP A 474 -21.20 -36.93 -6.22
N GLY A 475 -21.93 -35.87 -6.58
CA GLY A 475 -23.07 -35.87 -7.50
C GLY A 475 -24.41 -36.35 -6.90
N GLU A 476 -24.43 -36.87 -5.67
CA GLU A 476 -25.63 -37.28 -4.93
C GLU A 476 -25.92 -36.37 -3.71
N GLY A 477 -25.09 -35.34 -3.48
CA GLY A 477 -25.28 -34.30 -2.46
C GLY A 477 -24.27 -34.36 -1.30
N GLY A 478 -23.29 -35.25 -1.38
CA GLY A 478 -22.12 -35.29 -0.51
C GLY A 478 -20.86 -34.77 -1.22
N VAL A 479 -19.71 -35.06 -0.63
CA VAL A 479 -18.40 -34.62 -1.12
C VAL A 479 -17.37 -35.75 -0.99
N MET A 480 -16.33 -35.71 -1.82
CA MET A 480 -15.22 -36.67 -1.76
C MET A 480 -13.89 -36.02 -2.16
N ARG A 481 -12.78 -36.63 -1.74
CA ARG A 481 -11.43 -36.28 -2.20
C ARG A 481 -11.13 -36.95 -3.56
N GLN A 482 -10.53 -36.20 -4.49
CA GLN A 482 -10.17 -36.66 -5.84
C GLN A 482 -8.81 -36.11 -6.30
N SER A 483 -8.17 -36.81 -7.25
CA SER A 483 -6.88 -36.40 -7.84
C SER A 483 -6.86 -36.62 -9.36
N GLY A 484 -6.33 -35.64 -10.10
CA GLY A 484 -6.25 -35.62 -11.56
C GLY A 484 -6.25 -34.19 -12.12
N THR A 485 -5.61 -34.01 -13.28
CA THR A 485 -5.63 -32.72 -14.04
C THR A 485 -7.06 -32.25 -14.36
N SER A 486 -8.02 -33.18 -14.42
CA SER A 486 -9.46 -32.92 -14.51
C SER A 486 -10.02 -31.97 -13.44
N PHE A 487 -9.39 -31.89 -12.25
CA PHE A 487 -9.85 -31.06 -11.12
C PHE A 487 -9.08 -29.74 -11.00
N ALA A 488 -7.84 -29.69 -11.51
CA ALA A 488 -7.11 -28.44 -11.71
C ALA A 488 -7.76 -27.56 -12.81
N THR A 489 -8.20 -28.18 -13.91
CA THR A 489 -8.84 -27.53 -15.08
C THR A 489 -10.03 -26.61 -14.72
N PRO A 490 -11.04 -27.04 -13.93
CA PRO A 490 -12.19 -26.21 -13.58
C PRO A 490 -11.85 -24.99 -12.71
N MET A 491 -10.78 -25.02 -11.91
CA MET A 491 -10.35 -23.84 -11.15
C MET A 491 -9.91 -22.72 -12.11
N VAL A 492 -9.16 -23.06 -13.15
CA VAL A 492 -8.76 -22.13 -14.23
C VAL A 492 -9.97 -21.65 -15.03
N ALA A 493 -10.93 -22.54 -15.33
CA ALA A 493 -12.17 -22.17 -16.03
C ALA A 493 -13.08 -21.25 -15.18
N GLY A 494 -13.10 -21.44 -13.86
CA GLY A 494 -13.78 -20.55 -12.91
C GLY A 494 -13.09 -19.19 -12.80
N ALA A 495 -11.75 -19.16 -12.73
CA ALA A 495 -10.98 -17.91 -12.71
C ALA A 495 -11.21 -17.09 -13.99
N ALA A 496 -11.23 -17.75 -15.16
CA ALA A 496 -11.61 -17.11 -16.42
C ALA A 496 -13.03 -16.52 -16.38
N ALA A 497 -13.98 -17.19 -15.73
CA ALA A 497 -15.34 -16.69 -15.55
C ALA A 497 -15.43 -15.50 -14.58
N LEU A 498 -14.53 -15.36 -13.60
CA LEU A 498 -14.40 -14.15 -12.78
C LEU A 498 -13.86 -12.98 -13.61
N VAL A 499 -12.75 -13.19 -14.34
CA VAL A 499 -12.11 -12.17 -15.19
C VAL A 499 -13.08 -11.66 -16.26
N GLN A 500 -13.73 -12.55 -17.01
CA GLN A 500 -14.75 -12.20 -18.00
C GLN A 500 -16.00 -11.56 -17.35
N GLY A 501 -16.38 -11.95 -16.12
CA GLY A 501 -17.52 -11.39 -15.40
C GLY A 501 -17.29 -9.96 -14.89
N ARG A 502 -16.04 -9.61 -14.57
CA ARG A 502 -15.61 -8.26 -14.16
C ARG A 502 -15.43 -7.32 -15.35
N TRP A 503 -14.82 -7.82 -16.43
CA TRP A 503 -14.50 -7.06 -17.65
C TRP A 503 -15.14 -7.74 -18.88
N GLY A 504 -16.45 -7.58 -19.05
CA GLY A 504 -17.26 -8.30 -20.05
C GLY A 504 -16.92 -8.05 -21.51
N TRP A 505 -16.04 -7.08 -21.78
CA TRP A 505 -15.59 -6.66 -23.11
C TRP A 505 -14.21 -7.19 -23.52
N LEU A 506 -13.55 -7.97 -22.66
CA LEU A 506 -12.31 -8.68 -23.02
C LEU A 506 -12.62 -9.77 -24.05
N GLU A 507 -11.78 -9.92 -25.07
CA GLU A 507 -11.86 -11.07 -25.98
C GLU A 507 -11.34 -12.33 -25.26
N ALA A 508 -11.68 -13.52 -25.75
CA ALA A 508 -11.29 -14.77 -25.13
C ALA A 508 -9.76 -14.94 -24.98
N GLY A 509 -8.99 -14.36 -25.91
CA GLY A 509 -7.53 -14.30 -25.81
C GLY A 509 -7.04 -13.37 -24.70
N ASP A 510 -7.67 -12.22 -24.50
CA ASP A 510 -7.30 -11.28 -23.42
C ASP A 510 -7.54 -11.89 -22.03
N VAL A 511 -8.63 -12.65 -21.87
CA VAL A 511 -8.91 -13.40 -20.62
C VAL A 511 -7.86 -14.51 -20.40
N GLY A 512 -7.45 -15.20 -21.47
CA GLY A 512 -6.37 -16.18 -21.42
C GLY A 512 -5.03 -15.54 -21.03
N ASP A 513 -4.66 -14.44 -21.68
CA ASP A 513 -3.43 -13.69 -21.42
C ASP A 513 -3.38 -13.11 -20.01
N VAL A 514 -4.51 -12.70 -19.41
CA VAL A 514 -4.56 -12.29 -17.98
C VAL A 514 -4.11 -13.45 -17.08
N LEU A 515 -4.72 -14.63 -17.21
CA LEU A 515 -4.38 -15.79 -16.38
C LEU A 515 -2.95 -16.29 -16.63
N LEU A 516 -2.50 -16.25 -17.89
CA LEU A 516 -1.13 -16.64 -18.28
C LEU A 516 -0.07 -15.60 -17.87
N ARG A 517 -0.46 -14.35 -17.56
CA ARG A 517 0.46 -13.29 -17.10
C ARG A 517 0.42 -13.06 -15.59
N SER A 518 -0.69 -13.37 -14.91
CA SER A 518 -0.83 -13.24 -13.45
C SER A 518 -0.28 -14.43 -12.66
N ALA A 519 -0.04 -15.56 -13.35
CA ALA A 519 0.38 -16.81 -12.72
C ALA A 519 1.64 -16.68 -11.87
N ARG A 520 1.63 -17.35 -10.72
CA ARG A 520 2.76 -17.41 -9.79
C ARG A 520 3.81 -18.40 -10.31
N ASP A 521 4.98 -17.86 -10.66
CA ASP A 521 6.14 -18.60 -11.17
C ASP A 521 6.51 -19.80 -10.27
N LEU A 522 6.78 -20.96 -10.87
CA LEU A 522 7.12 -22.22 -10.20
C LEU A 522 8.18 -22.98 -11.01
N GLY A 523 9.21 -23.52 -10.33
CA GLY A 523 10.25 -24.32 -10.95
C GLY A 523 11.46 -23.49 -11.39
N ASP A 524 11.82 -23.56 -12.67
CA ASP A 524 12.88 -22.73 -13.26
C ASP A 524 12.30 -21.35 -13.67
N PRO A 525 12.93 -20.21 -13.33
CA PRO A 525 12.28 -18.90 -13.46
C PRO A 525 11.81 -18.51 -14.87
N GLY A 526 10.54 -18.13 -14.98
CA GLY A 526 9.86 -17.75 -16.23
C GLY A 526 9.08 -18.90 -16.87
N THR A 527 8.80 -18.83 -18.18
CA THR A 527 8.08 -19.93 -18.84
C THR A 527 8.96 -21.18 -18.94
N ASP A 528 8.53 -22.29 -18.35
CA ASP A 528 9.31 -23.54 -18.24
C ASP A 528 8.61 -24.78 -18.85
N ALA A 529 9.34 -25.88 -18.99
CA ALA A 529 8.88 -27.11 -19.63
C ALA A 529 8.03 -28.05 -18.74
N VAL A 530 7.85 -27.73 -17.45
CA VAL A 530 7.15 -28.55 -16.43
C VAL A 530 5.85 -27.88 -15.94
N TYR A 531 5.93 -26.64 -15.46
CA TYR A 531 4.82 -25.85 -14.92
C TYR A 531 4.25 -24.85 -15.92
N GLY A 532 4.94 -24.61 -17.04
CA GLY A 532 4.46 -23.74 -18.13
C GLY A 532 4.63 -22.28 -17.75
N ARG A 533 3.51 -21.59 -17.54
CA ARG A 533 3.46 -20.21 -17.04
C ARG A 533 3.41 -20.12 -15.50
N GLY A 534 3.39 -21.26 -14.81
CA GLY A 534 3.32 -21.34 -13.35
C GLY A 534 1.92 -21.66 -12.82
N MET A 535 1.70 -21.39 -11.54
CA MET A 535 0.47 -21.65 -10.80
C MET A 535 -0.60 -20.59 -11.07
N LEU A 536 -1.85 -21.02 -11.24
CA LEU A 536 -3.02 -20.14 -11.24
C LEU A 536 -3.00 -19.24 -10.00
N ASP A 537 -3.09 -17.93 -10.21
CA ASP A 537 -3.22 -16.92 -9.16
C ASP A 537 -4.40 -16.00 -9.48
N VAL A 538 -5.49 -16.14 -8.72
CA VAL A 538 -6.75 -15.41 -8.94
C VAL A 538 -6.68 -14.00 -8.35
N GLY A 539 -5.99 -13.82 -7.22
CA GLY A 539 -5.74 -12.50 -6.63
C GLY A 539 -4.97 -11.60 -7.60
N ALA A 540 -3.89 -12.12 -8.18
CA ALA A 540 -3.13 -11.43 -9.22
C ALA A 540 -3.94 -11.26 -10.52
N ALA A 541 -4.74 -12.24 -10.93
CA ALA A 541 -5.60 -12.12 -12.12
C ALA A 541 -6.62 -10.98 -12.00
N MET A 542 -7.15 -10.75 -10.80
CA MET A 542 -8.09 -9.65 -10.52
C MET A 542 -7.40 -8.31 -10.22
N SER A 543 -6.07 -8.28 -10.15
CA SER A 543 -5.24 -7.09 -9.89
C SER A 543 -4.54 -6.60 -11.18
N PRO A 544 -3.93 -5.40 -11.20
CA PRO A 544 -3.06 -4.96 -12.29
C PRO A 544 -1.88 -5.93 -12.52
N LEU A 545 -1.56 -6.23 -13.77
CA LEU A 545 -0.37 -7.01 -14.17
C LEU A 545 0.88 -6.12 -14.19
N ASP A 546 0.71 -4.82 -14.45
CA ASP A 546 1.76 -3.81 -14.36
C ASP A 546 1.25 -2.54 -13.65
N PRO A 547 1.45 -2.43 -12.33
CA PRO A 547 1.07 -1.24 -11.55
C PRO A 547 1.77 0.05 -12.02
N ASP A 548 2.98 -0.03 -12.57
CA ASP A 548 3.74 1.14 -13.05
C ASP A 548 3.22 1.64 -14.42
N SER A 549 2.36 0.88 -15.12
CA SER A 549 1.70 1.29 -16.36
C SER A 549 0.28 1.85 -16.18
N LEU A 550 -0.21 1.97 -14.95
CA LEU A 550 -1.56 2.47 -14.65
C LEU A 550 -1.77 3.93 -15.04
N TYR A 551 -2.99 4.26 -15.49
CA TYR A 551 -3.35 5.62 -15.92
C TYR A 551 -4.80 6.02 -15.57
N ILE A 552 -5.06 7.33 -15.53
CA ILE A 552 -6.40 7.93 -15.46
C ILE A 552 -6.75 8.52 -16.84
N ILE A 553 -8.05 8.52 -17.17
CA ILE A 553 -8.60 9.16 -18.38
C ILE A 553 -9.32 10.45 -17.97
N THR A 554 -8.85 11.61 -18.44
CA THR A 554 -9.41 12.92 -18.05
C THR A 554 -10.81 13.15 -18.63
N SER A 555 -11.47 14.22 -18.15
CA SER A 555 -12.69 14.78 -18.74
C SER A 555 -12.60 15.05 -20.26
N GLY A 556 -11.40 15.33 -20.78
CA GLY A 556 -11.10 15.49 -22.21
C GLY A 556 -10.81 14.19 -22.97
N LEU A 557 -11.04 13.02 -22.34
CA LEU A 557 -10.65 11.69 -22.84
C LEU A 557 -9.16 11.60 -23.20
N GLN A 558 -8.30 12.28 -22.43
CA GLN A 558 -6.84 12.17 -22.55
C GLN A 558 -6.31 11.21 -21.49
N ARG A 559 -5.33 10.37 -21.85
CA ARG A 559 -4.59 9.55 -20.89
C ARG A 559 -3.63 10.41 -20.07
N ARG A 560 -3.56 10.15 -18.76
CA ARG A 560 -2.55 10.68 -17.83
C ARG A 560 -2.04 9.52 -16.98
N ASP A 561 -0.78 9.17 -17.12
CA ASP A 561 -0.16 8.08 -16.36
C ASP A 561 -0.12 8.41 -14.85
N VAL A 562 -0.32 7.39 -14.03
CA VAL A 562 -0.35 7.43 -12.56
C VAL A 562 0.97 6.94 -11.96
N ALA A 563 1.87 6.41 -12.80
CA ALA A 563 3.25 6.08 -12.47
C ALA A 563 3.95 7.24 -11.74
N GLY A 564 4.32 7.02 -10.48
CA GLY A 564 4.94 8.04 -9.64
C GLY A 564 4.03 9.22 -9.24
N ALA A 565 2.70 9.05 -9.26
CA ALA A 565 1.73 10.05 -8.79
C ALA A 565 1.75 10.22 -7.26
N VAL A 566 2.81 10.83 -6.75
CA VAL A 566 2.92 11.24 -5.34
C VAL A 566 1.97 12.40 -5.05
N ARG A 567 1.30 12.34 -3.89
CA ARG A 567 0.66 13.49 -3.24
C ARG A 567 1.07 13.58 -1.77
N THR A 568 1.58 14.74 -1.35
CA THR A 568 1.94 14.99 0.06
C THR A 568 0.71 15.37 0.87
N ARG A 569 0.49 14.75 2.04
CA ARG A 569 -0.74 14.95 2.84
C ARG A 569 -0.99 16.42 3.23
N GLY A 570 0.07 17.16 3.61
CA GLY A 570 0.02 18.62 3.81
C GLY A 570 -1.05 19.05 4.83
N ARG A 571 -2.02 19.85 4.39
CA ARG A 571 -3.22 20.22 5.18
C ARG A 571 -4.54 19.70 4.56
N LEU A 572 -4.48 18.80 3.57
CA LEU A 572 -5.65 18.30 2.84
C LEU A 572 -6.20 17.00 3.43
N THR A 573 -7.10 17.12 4.40
CA THR A 573 -7.98 16.03 4.83
C THR A 573 -9.30 16.04 4.05
N PHE A 574 -9.86 14.84 3.84
CA PHE A 574 -11.21 14.63 3.31
C PHE A 574 -12.07 13.97 4.38
N TYR A 575 -13.38 14.22 4.34
CA TYR A 575 -14.32 13.50 5.20
C TYR A 575 -14.51 12.06 4.71
N ALA A 576 -14.17 11.07 5.53
CA ALA A 576 -14.37 9.63 5.31
C ALA A 576 -15.86 9.18 5.33
N ALA A 577 -16.79 10.07 4.96
CA ALA A 577 -18.23 9.82 4.94
C ALA A 577 -18.78 9.52 3.53
N ASP A 578 -17.98 9.79 2.50
CA ASP A 578 -18.24 9.47 1.09
C ASP A 578 -16.96 8.76 0.57
N GLU A 579 -17.10 7.66 -0.19
CA GLU A 579 -15.96 6.83 -0.65
C GLU A 579 -15.16 7.54 -1.75
N ASN A 580 -14.16 8.35 -1.35
CA ASN A 580 -13.29 9.11 -2.24
C ASN A 580 -12.41 8.16 -3.08
N SER A 581 -12.89 7.78 -4.26
CA SER A 581 -12.30 6.71 -5.07
C SER A 581 -12.03 7.17 -6.50
N VAL A 582 -10.95 6.68 -7.08
CA VAL A 582 -10.60 6.94 -8.49
C VAL A 582 -10.72 5.66 -9.32
N VAL A 583 -10.89 5.84 -10.64
CA VAL A 583 -10.86 4.72 -11.59
C VAL A 583 -9.53 4.76 -12.32
N LEU A 584 -8.72 3.74 -12.07
CA LEU A 584 -7.46 3.50 -12.76
C LEU A 584 -7.69 2.52 -13.93
N PHE A 585 -6.89 2.68 -14.97
CA PHE A 585 -6.95 1.86 -16.17
C PHE A 585 -5.58 1.25 -16.49
N GLU A 586 -5.61 0.08 -17.11
CA GLU A 586 -4.45 -0.67 -17.60
C GLU A 586 -4.72 -1.09 -19.05
N ASP A 587 -3.75 -0.91 -19.95
CA ASP A 587 -3.83 -1.43 -21.32
C ASP A 587 -3.65 -2.95 -21.32
N LEU A 588 -4.49 -3.65 -22.07
CA LEU A 588 -4.37 -5.09 -22.33
C LEU A 588 -4.56 -5.33 -23.83
N ASN A 589 -3.47 -5.66 -24.54
CA ASN A 589 -3.46 -5.89 -25.99
C ASN A 589 -4.04 -4.71 -26.81
N ASN A 590 -5.31 -4.80 -27.24
CA ASN A 590 -6.03 -3.72 -27.96
C ASN A 590 -7.24 -3.18 -27.16
N THR A 591 -7.36 -3.60 -25.90
CA THR A 591 -8.45 -3.30 -24.96
C THR A 591 -7.85 -2.80 -23.63
N PHE A 592 -8.64 -2.70 -22.58
CA PHE A 592 -8.20 -2.23 -21.27
C PHE A 592 -8.95 -2.92 -20.12
N ARG A 593 -8.39 -2.83 -18.92
CA ARG A 593 -9.04 -3.20 -17.65
C ARG A 593 -9.19 -1.98 -16.74
N ASP A 594 -10.19 -2.01 -15.86
CA ASP A 594 -10.46 -0.93 -14.90
C ASP A 594 -10.45 -1.41 -13.43
N PHE A 595 -9.86 -0.59 -12.58
CA PHE A 595 -9.70 -0.81 -11.14
C PHE A 595 -10.26 0.40 -10.39
N VAL A 596 -10.99 0.16 -9.30
CA VAL A 596 -11.48 1.22 -8.40
C VAL A 596 -10.61 1.18 -7.16
N VAL A 597 -9.96 2.28 -6.83
CA VAL A 597 -8.92 2.38 -5.79
C VAL A 597 -9.24 3.59 -4.90
N SER A 598 -8.97 3.50 -3.60
CA SER A 598 -9.16 4.65 -2.71
C SER A 598 -8.18 5.77 -3.08
N LEU A 599 -8.59 7.02 -2.89
CA LEU A 599 -7.67 8.15 -2.96
C LEU A 599 -6.55 8.03 -1.91
N ASP A 600 -6.82 7.36 -0.79
CA ASP A 600 -5.86 7.16 0.29
C ASP A 600 -4.79 6.11 -0.07
N ASP A 601 -5.16 5.02 -0.78
CA ASP A 601 -4.22 4.02 -1.31
C ASP A 601 -3.25 4.64 -2.34
N LEU A 602 -3.64 5.77 -2.94
CA LEU A 602 -2.86 6.55 -3.91
C LEU A 602 -2.22 7.80 -3.29
N THR A 603 -2.45 8.09 -2.01
CA THR A 603 -1.48 8.88 -1.26
C THR A 603 -0.36 7.97 -0.81
N LEU A 604 0.86 8.22 -1.31
CA LEU A 604 2.03 7.69 -0.62
C LEU A 604 2.03 8.26 0.79
N ASP A 605 1.81 7.40 1.78
CA ASP A 605 2.15 7.73 3.14
C ASP A 605 3.67 7.89 3.22
N LEU A 606 4.11 9.10 3.51
CA LEU A 606 5.52 9.44 3.58
C LEU A 606 6.00 9.13 4.99
N THR A 607 6.52 7.91 5.12
CA THR A 607 7.05 7.25 6.34
C THR A 607 5.98 6.63 7.25
N ASP A 608 6.38 5.58 7.97
CA ASP A 608 5.53 4.88 8.95
C ASP A 608 5.07 5.84 10.05
N GLU A 609 3.86 5.66 10.59
CA GLU A 609 3.29 6.55 11.61
C GLU A 609 4.16 6.61 12.89
N GLU A 610 4.83 5.51 13.23
CA GLU A 610 5.85 5.47 14.29
C GLU A 610 7.07 6.34 13.97
N LEU A 611 7.50 6.35 12.70
CA LEU A 611 8.63 7.14 12.25
C LEU A 611 8.27 8.62 12.23
N GLU A 612 7.12 9.01 11.65
CA GLU A 612 6.64 10.40 11.71
C GLU A 612 6.51 10.87 13.17
N SER A 613 5.99 10.04 14.07
CA SER A 613 5.89 10.34 15.51
C SER A 613 7.27 10.60 16.13
N ALA A 614 8.26 9.74 15.86
CA ALA A 614 9.63 9.89 16.36
C ALA A 614 10.34 11.13 15.77
N ILE A 615 10.20 11.37 14.47
CA ILE A 615 10.79 12.51 13.74
C ILE A 615 10.19 13.82 14.21
N ASN A 616 8.86 13.90 14.26
CA ASN A 616 8.19 15.08 14.78
C ASN A 616 8.62 15.30 16.22
N ALA A 617 8.66 14.28 17.08
CA ALA A 617 9.17 14.43 18.45
C ALA A 617 10.60 15.00 18.49
N GLU A 618 11.58 14.41 17.80
CA GLU A 618 12.97 14.89 17.81
C GLU A 618 13.09 16.32 17.26
N THR A 619 12.49 16.59 16.10
CA THR A 619 12.52 17.91 15.45
C THR A 619 11.89 18.98 16.33
N TYR A 620 10.78 18.65 16.99
CA TYR A 620 10.06 19.51 17.92
C TYR A 620 10.86 19.72 19.22
N PHE A 621 11.58 18.70 19.71
CA PHE A 621 12.53 18.88 20.80
C PHE A 621 13.72 19.77 20.41
N ILE A 622 14.21 19.71 19.16
CA ILE A 622 15.30 20.59 18.68
C ILE A 622 14.83 22.05 18.61
N GLU A 623 13.61 22.30 18.14
CA GLU A 623 13.00 23.64 18.13
C GLU A 623 12.82 24.17 19.56
N ARG A 624 12.09 23.43 20.41
CA ARG A 624 11.62 23.94 21.70
C ARG A 624 12.67 23.94 22.82
N ASN A 625 13.87 23.45 22.55
CA ASN A 625 15.01 23.49 23.48
C ASN A 625 16.22 24.28 22.91
N ARG A 626 16.07 25.05 21.83
CA ARG A 626 17.10 25.96 21.32
C ARG A 626 16.81 27.41 21.73
N ASN A 627 17.59 27.88 22.71
CA ASN A 627 17.61 29.24 23.26
C ASN A 627 16.30 29.69 23.93
N ALA A 628 16.28 29.70 25.27
CA ALA A 628 15.93 30.96 25.91
C ALA A 628 17.05 31.97 25.59
N ASP A 629 16.70 33.13 25.05
CA ASP A 629 17.69 34.20 24.88
C ASP A 629 17.94 34.91 26.22
N SER A 630 19.14 35.43 26.42
CA SER A 630 19.49 36.24 27.58
C SER A 630 19.61 37.71 27.17
N ASP A 631 18.50 38.44 27.26
CA ASP A 631 18.56 39.90 27.46
C ASP A 631 19.46 40.21 28.67
N ASP A 632 20.05 41.42 28.71
CA ASP A 632 21.13 41.86 29.65
C ASP A 632 20.81 41.66 31.16
N ASP A 633 19.54 41.40 31.50
CA ASP A 633 19.02 41.12 32.85
C ASP A 633 19.06 39.62 33.25
N GLY A 634 19.16 38.70 32.28
CA GLY A 634 19.38 37.26 32.49
C GLY A 634 18.16 36.43 32.94
N ALA A 635 16.96 36.76 32.47
CA ALA A 635 15.73 35.98 32.69
C ALA A 635 15.28 35.28 31.40
N ALA A 636 14.70 34.08 31.50
CA ALA A 636 14.22 33.34 30.34
C ALA A 636 13.00 34.00 29.66
N ASP A 637 13.03 34.08 28.34
CA ASP A 637 11.90 34.40 27.47
C ASP A 637 11.93 33.42 26.28
N PHE A 638 10.78 32.94 25.83
CA PHE A 638 10.69 31.84 24.86
C PHE A 638 10.71 32.38 23.42
N ARG A 639 11.89 32.39 22.79
CA ARG A 639 12.12 32.97 21.45
C ARG A 639 13.23 32.24 20.68
N ASP A 640 12.89 31.67 19.53
CA ASP A 640 13.85 30.91 18.70
C ASP A 640 14.83 31.82 17.93
N THR A 641 14.51 33.12 17.81
CA THR A 641 15.30 34.11 17.05
C THR A 641 16.16 35.02 17.92
N THR A 642 17.42 34.63 18.15
CA THR A 642 18.48 35.53 18.62
C THR A 642 18.98 36.39 17.45
N GLU A 643 19.01 37.72 17.60
CA GLU A 643 19.28 38.63 16.48
C GLU A 643 20.46 39.61 16.74
N TYR A 644 21.52 39.49 15.94
CA TYR A 644 22.71 40.34 16.00
C TYR A 644 22.67 41.47 14.94
N ALA A 645 22.57 42.73 15.38
CA ALA A 645 22.41 43.90 14.50
C ALA A 645 23.63 44.87 14.49
N ALA A 646 24.55 44.69 13.55
CA ALA A 646 25.77 45.51 13.39
C ALA A 646 25.53 46.77 12.55
N PRO A 647 25.79 48.00 13.05
CA PRO A 647 25.59 49.24 12.28
C PRO A 647 26.63 49.39 11.16
N ILE A 648 26.19 49.34 9.90
CA ILE A 648 27.06 49.44 8.71
C ILE A 648 27.09 50.87 8.12
N ALA A 649 26.05 51.67 8.34
CA ALA A 649 26.06 53.10 7.98
C ALA A 649 25.13 53.91 8.90
N ALA A 650 25.45 55.19 9.08
CA ALA A 650 24.56 56.15 9.73
C ALA A 650 24.69 57.53 9.07
N ARG A 651 23.57 58.20 8.82
CA ARG A 651 23.55 59.53 8.17
C ARG A 651 22.43 60.40 8.73
N GLY A 652 22.76 61.20 9.75
CA GLY A 652 21.75 61.90 10.54
C GLY A 652 20.95 60.89 11.34
N ASP A 653 19.63 60.98 11.25
CA ASP A 653 18.69 60.16 12.02
C ASP A 653 18.50 58.74 11.44
N LEU A 654 18.89 58.52 10.18
CA LEU A 654 18.87 57.20 9.53
C LEU A 654 20.06 56.34 9.99
N ARG A 655 19.77 55.19 10.60
CA ARG A 655 20.71 54.08 10.86
C ARG A 655 20.43 52.95 9.87
N ILE A 656 21.49 52.40 9.28
CA ILE A 656 21.46 51.15 8.51
C ILE A 656 22.33 50.13 9.24
N SER A 657 21.77 48.96 9.53
CA SER A 657 22.47 47.85 10.19
C SER A 657 22.36 46.59 9.34
N ALA A 658 23.45 45.85 9.22
CA ALA A 658 23.36 44.43 8.86
C ALA A 658 22.77 43.67 10.05
N VAL A 659 21.96 42.66 9.75
CA VAL A 659 21.22 41.84 10.72
C VAL A 659 21.51 40.38 10.41
N MET A 660 21.75 39.59 11.44
CA MET A 660 21.95 38.14 11.36
C MET A 660 21.16 37.47 12.48
N SER A 661 20.33 36.48 12.17
CA SER A 661 19.53 35.72 13.13
C SER A 661 19.68 34.20 12.93
N SER A 662 19.28 33.41 13.94
CA SER A 662 19.16 31.95 13.83
C SER A 662 18.30 31.56 12.62
N HIS A 663 18.75 30.55 11.90
CA HIS A 663 17.98 29.84 10.86
C HIS A 663 16.99 28.86 11.49
N ASP A 664 15.92 28.49 10.78
CA ASP A 664 14.96 27.50 11.28
C ASP A 664 15.65 26.13 11.33
N PRO A 665 15.56 25.36 12.44
CA PRO A 665 16.22 24.06 12.55
C PRO A 665 15.63 22.95 11.65
N ARG A 666 14.51 23.16 10.95
CA ARG A 666 13.97 22.25 9.93
C ARG A 666 14.56 22.47 8.54
N GLU A 667 14.98 23.69 8.22
CA GLU A 667 15.51 24.03 6.90
C GLU A 667 16.86 23.27 6.69
N ASN A 668 16.89 22.34 5.74
CA ASN A 668 18.03 21.44 5.54
C ASN A 668 19.11 22.13 4.70
N ILE A 669 20.09 22.76 5.38
CA ILE A 669 21.12 23.63 4.78
C ILE A 669 21.82 22.93 3.60
N THR A 670 21.52 23.37 2.38
CA THR A 670 22.11 22.78 1.16
C THR A 670 23.53 23.29 0.89
N ASP A 671 24.24 22.63 -0.04
CA ASP A 671 25.67 22.82 -0.30
C ASP A 671 25.96 24.15 -1.04
N GLY A 672 25.85 25.26 -0.30
CA GLY A 672 25.98 26.63 -0.80
C GLY A 672 25.22 27.68 0.04
N GLU A 673 24.33 27.26 0.94
CA GLU A 673 23.51 28.14 1.76
C GLU A 673 24.19 28.54 3.08
N LEU A 674 23.56 29.47 3.80
CA LEU A 674 24.09 30.01 5.05
C LEU A 674 23.27 29.52 6.25
N PRO A 675 23.89 29.00 7.32
CA PRO A 675 23.20 28.49 8.52
C PRO A 675 22.63 29.62 9.42
N VAL A 676 22.40 30.80 8.85
CA VAL A 676 21.95 32.01 9.51
C VAL A 676 21.12 32.84 8.53
N GLN A 677 20.01 33.36 9.03
CA GLN A 677 19.22 34.35 8.29
C GLN A 677 20.02 35.65 8.18
N LEU A 678 19.95 36.32 7.03
CA LEU A 678 20.63 37.59 6.80
C LEU A 678 19.66 38.69 6.37
N GLY A 679 19.90 39.91 6.85
CA GLY A 679 19.12 41.06 6.42
C GLY A 679 19.80 42.41 6.61
N ILE A 680 19.12 43.45 6.14
CA ILE A 680 19.48 44.85 6.30
C ILE A 680 18.30 45.58 6.91
N ARG A 681 18.48 46.12 8.13
CA ARG A 681 17.52 46.97 8.83
C ARG A 681 17.88 48.44 8.63
N MET A 682 16.91 49.24 8.18
CA MET A 682 17.00 50.69 8.00
C MET A 682 15.99 51.39 8.93
N THR A 683 16.47 52.02 9.99
CA THR A 683 15.61 52.66 11.01
C THR A 683 15.82 54.17 11.03
N ASP A 684 14.73 54.94 10.95
CA ASP A 684 14.71 56.39 11.22
C ASP A 684 14.47 56.63 12.72
N ARG A 685 15.51 57.11 13.41
CA ARG A 685 15.52 57.36 14.85
C ARG A 685 14.58 58.46 15.34
N VAL A 686 14.03 59.29 14.44
CA VAL A 686 13.13 60.41 14.79
C VAL A 686 11.68 60.09 14.46
N SER A 687 11.40 59.41 13.34
CA SER A 687 10.02 59.03 12.99
C SER A 687 9.60 57.63 13.45
N GLY A 688 10.53 56.80 13.95
CA GLY A 688 10.25 55.43 14.37
C GLY A 688 9.87 54.50 13.21
N ARG A 689 10.14 54.92 11.96
CA ARG A 689 9.93 54.12 10.76
C ARG A 689 11.07 53.14 10.57
N GLU A 690 10.74 51.94 10.12
CA GLU A 690 11.69 50.91 9.78
C GLU A 690 11.39 50.29 8.42
N MET A 691 12.44 49.85 7.75
CA MET A 691 12.38 48.91 6.63
C MET A 691 13.42 47.81 6.87
N ARG A 692 13.04 46.55 6.68
CA ARG A 692 13.93 45.38 6.81
C ARG A 692 13.76 44.51 5.57
N PHE A 693 14.87 44.09 4.98
CA PHE A 693 14.91 43.18 3.83
C PHE A 693 15.91 42.07 4.12
N GLY A 694 15.62 40.83 3.73
CA GLY A 694 16.50 39.71 4.02
C GLY A 694 16.11 38.40 3.34
N LEU A 695 16.81 37.35 3.75
CA LEU A 695 16.54 35.94 3.46
C LEU A 695 16.43 35.21 4.81
N GLY A 696 15.45 34.32 4.94
CA GLY A 696 15.06 33.68 6.18
C GLY A 696 13.56 33.80 6.47
N ASN A 697 13.17 33.33 7.65
CA ASN A 697 11.77 33.18 8.03
C ASN A 697 11.04 34.53 8.20
N GLY A 698 10.34 34.96 7.14
CA GLY A 698 9.62 36.23 7.09
C GLY A 698 8.45 36.32 8.07
N ALA A 699 7.75 35.22 8.38
CA ALA A 699 6.58 35.22 9.25
C ALA A 699 6.88 35.79 10.65
N LEU A 700 7.99 35.38 11.27
CA LEU A 700 8.46 35.96 12.52
C LEU A 700 8.88 37.43 12.37
N ALA A 701 9.55 37.80 11.28
CA ALA A 701 9.91 39.19 11.02
C ALA A 701 8.66 40.09 10.84
N PHE A 702 7.55 39.54 10.35
CA PHE A 702 6.25 40.20 10.24
C PHE A 702 5.38 40.14 11.51
N SER A 703 5.79 39.36 12.53
CA SER A 703 4.99 39.15 13.73
C SER A 703 4.81 40.45 14.51
N GLY A 704 3.60 41.01 14.43
CA GLY A 704 3.19 42.17 15.24
C GLY A 704 2.67 41.77 16.62
N GLN A 705 3.20 40.71 17.20
CA GLN A 705 2.92 40.23 18.55
C GLN A 705 4.24 39.70 19.15
N ASP A 706 5.03 40.58 19.77
CA ASP A 706 6.38 40.31 20.33
C ASP A 706 6.48 39.12 21.33
N ARG A 707 5.35 38.47 21.67
CA ARG A 707 5.20 37.31 22.56
C ARG A 707 4.97 35.98 21.85
N PHE A 708 4.66 35.98 20.56
CA PHE A 708 4.72 34.80 19.69
C PHE A 708 6.04 34.87 18.92
N GLY A 709 7.06 34.22 19.47
CA GLY A 709 8.46 34.36 19.06
C GLY A 709 9.14 33.04 18.69
N LEU A 710 8.38 31.95 18.58
CA LEU A 710 8.87 30.65 18.11
C LEU A 710 8.57 30.51 16.60
N PHE A 711 9.44 29.85 15.83
CA PHE A 711 9.15 29.48 14.44
C PHE A 711 7.84 28.68 14.38
N SER A 712 7.75 27.69 15.27
CA SER A 712 6.59 26.81 15.45
C SER A 712 5.27 27.50 15.82
N ASP A 713 5.26 28.76 16.28
CA ASP A 713 4.02 29.53 16.53
C ASP A 713 3.33 29.95 15.21
N HIS A 714 4.12 30.14 14.16
CA HIS A 714 3.68 30.61 12.84
C HIS A 714 3.56 29.50 11.79
N ARG A 715 3.91 28.24 12.10
CA ARG A 715 3.81 27.15 11.12
C ARG A 715 2.39 26.53 11.08
N PRO A 716 1.84 26.24 9.87
CA PRO A 716 0.58 25.52 9.70
C PRO A 716 0.45 24.20 10.47
N GLU A 717 1.58 23.53 10.69
CA GLU A 717 1.73 22.22 11.34
C GLU A 717 1.49 22.31 12.86
N THR A 718 2.14 23.28 13.50
CA THR A 718 2.40 23.24 14.94
C THR A 718 1.75 24.38 15.72
N GLY A 719 1.41 25.49 15.07
CA GLY A 719 1.03 26.77 15.70
C GLY A 719 -0.25 27.39 15.13
N GLY A 720 -0.80 28.37 15.85
CA GLY A 720 -2.08 29.03 15.51
C GLY A 720 -1.97 30.52 15.17
N VAL A 721 -0.77 31.05 14.96
CA VAL A 721 -0.51 32.49 14.81
C VAL A 721 -0.26 32.88 13.35
N ASN A 722 -1.30 33.27 12.62
CA ASN A 722 -1.23 33.59 11.19
C ASN A 722 -0.52 32.51 10.34
N PRO A 723 -0.84 31.21 10.45
CA PRO A 723 -0.13 30.13 9.76
C PRO A 723 -0.14 30.27 8.23
N VAL A 724 -1.11 31.01 7.67
CA VAL A 724 -1.16 31.33 6.23
C VAL A 724 0.05 32.14 5.75
N LEU A 725 0.70 32.90 6.64
CA LEU A 725 1.98 33.57 6.34
C LEU A 725 3.18 32.61 6.44
N GLY A 726 3.09 31.59 7.30
CA GLY A 726 4.11 30.54 7.46
C GLY A 726 4.31 29.66 6.22
N PHE A 727 3.32 29.55 5.32
CA PHE A 727 3.52 28.88 4.03
C PHE A 727 4.56 29.55 3.13
N ALA A 728 4.80 30.86 3.29
CA ALA A 728 5.71 31.63 2.44
C ALA A 728 6.93 32.18 3.23
N SER A 729 7.50 31.39 4.14
CA SER A 729 8.43 31.87 5.19
C SER A 729 9.66 30.99 5.38
N GLY A 730 10.81 31.51 4.94
CA GLY A 730 12.11 30.81 4.87
C GLY A 730 12.98 31.44 3.77
N GLY A 731 12.40 31.71 2.60
CA GLY A 731 13.03 32.42 1.47
C GLY A 731 13.21 33.95 1.64
N LEU A 732 13.02 34.72 0.57
CA LEU A 732 13.21 36.19 0.60
C LEU A 732 12.05 36.93 1.27
N TYR A 733 12.35 37.94 2.08
CA TYR A 733 11.34 38.81 2.70
C TYR A 733 11.71 40.30 2.69
N GLY A 734 10.68 41.15 2.71
CA GLY A 734 10.82 42.60 2.71
C GLY A 734 9.64 43.30 3.38
N MET A 735 9.90 43.93 4.52
CA MET A 735 8.91 44.58 5.38
C MET A 735 9.16 46.09 5.55
N GLY A 736 8.09 46.82 5.85
CA GLY A 736 8.11 48.20 6.30
C GLY A 736 7.18 48.40 7.50
N THR A 737 7.65 49.14 8.49
CA THR A 737 6.93 49.50 9.72
C THR A 737 6.79 51.01 9.82
N TYR A 738 5.57 51.46 10.10
CA TYR A 738 5.19 52.86 10.18
C TYR A 738 4.43 53.16 11.48
N THR A 739 5.06 53.91 12.37
CA THR A 739 4.42 54.45 13.57
C THR A 739 3.51 55.62 13.20
N LEU A 740 2.19 55.49 13.44
CA LEU A 740 1.20 56.55 13.24
C LEU A 740 1.20 57.54 14.42
N ASP A 741 1.23 57.01 15.64
CA ASP A 741 1.33 57.73 16.89
C ASP A 741 1.97 56.82 17.97
N ASN A 742 2.11 57.32 19.20
CA ASN A 742 2.75 56.61 20.31
C ASN A 742 2.03 55.32 20.77
N ARG A 743 0.96 54.89 20.10
CA ARG A 743 0.17 53.68 20.43
C ARG A 743 -0.22 52.86 19.21
N THR A 744 0.13 53.28 17.99
CA THR A 744 -0.43 52.68 16.77
C THR A 744 0.65 52.48 15.72
N ARG A 745 0.89 51.22 15.36
CA ARG A 745 1.90 50.79 14.39
C ARG A 745 1.20 50.15 13.19
N LEU A 746 1.69 50.44 11.98
CA LEU A 746 1.30 49.74 10.76
C LEU A 746 2.49 48.94 10.25
N ASN A 747 2.30 47.65 9.97
CA ASN A 747 3.29 46.81 9.31
C ASN A 747 2.77 46.40 7.93
N PHE A 748 3.66 46.26 6.96
CA PHE A 748 3.34 45.77 5.63
C PHE A 748 4.57 45.12 4.98
N GLY A 749 4.35 44.17 4.07
CA GLY A 749 5.43 43.66 3.22
C GLY A 749 5.10 42.40 2.46
N VAL A 750 6.16 41.73 2.00
CA VAL A 750 6.11 40.48 1.24
C VAL A 750 7.09 39.47 1.83
N SER A 751 6.72 38.20 1.77
CA SER A 751 7.56 37.03 2.04
C SER A 751 7.37 36.02 0.90
N THR A 752 8.41 35.25 0.58
CA THR A 752 8.38 34.22 -0.47
C THR A 752 8.99 32.93 0.06
N GLU A 753 8.49 31.78 -0.39
CA GLU A 753 9.14 30.50 -0.20
C GLU A 753 9.56 29.83 -1.51
N ARG A 754 10.69 29.14 -1.47
CA ARG A 754 11.10 28.12 -2.44
C ARG A 754 11.81 27.01 -1.68
N ASP A 755 11.12 25.90 -1.50
CA ASP A 755 11.62 24.72 -0.80
C ASP A 755 11.68 23.53 -1.78
N GLU A 756 12.85 22.90 -1.91
CA GLU A 756 13.07 21.77 -2.82
C GLU A 756 12.90 20.41 -2.13
N ASP A 757 12.81 20.36 -0.80
CA ASP A 757 12.89 19.15 0.03
C ASP A 757 11.96 19.21 1.27
N ARG A 758 10.84 19.95 1.22
CA ARG A 758 9.96 20.29 2.38
C ARG A 758 9.50 19.13 3.27
N TYR A 759 9.55 17.90 2.76
CA TYR A 759 9.22 16.65 3.45
C TYR A 759 10.26 15.54 3.18
N VAL A 760 11.55 15.88 3.11
CA VAL A 760 12.65 14.89 2.96
C VAL A 760 13.55 14.90 4.19
N LEU A 761 13.67 13.75 4.86
CA LEU A 761 14.51 13.63 6.04
C LEU A 761 16.01 13.70 5.70
N PRO A 762 16.83 14.35 6.54
CA PRO A 762 18.28 14.42 6.32
C PRO A 762 19.03 13.09 6.51
N PHE A 763 18.35 11.98 6.85
CA PHE A 763 18.99 10.72 7.26
C PHE A 763 18.61 9.45 6.48
N SER A 764 17.40 9.36 5.90
CA SER A 764 16.96 8.15 5.18
C SER A 764 17.45 8.11 3.73
N GLY A 765 17.24 9.20 2.98
CA GLY A 765 17.57 9.32 1.55
C GLY A 765 16.65 8.54 0.60
N GLU A 766 16.00 7.47 1.07
CA GLU A 766 15.08 6.64 0.28
C GLU A 766 13.77 7.35 -0.07
N GLU A 767 13.25 8.23 0.81
CA GLU A 767 12.14 9.14 0.48
C GLU A 767 12.46 10.01 -0.74
N ARG A 768 13.70 10.48 -0.87
CA ARG A 768 14.14 11.37 -1.96
C ARG A 768 14.08 10.69 -3.32
N ALA A 769 14.07 9.35 -3.35
CA ALA A 769 13.76 8.57 -4.54
C ALA A 769 12.24 8.44 -4.79
N ARG A 770 11.42 8.41 -3.74
CA ARG A 770 9.95 8.38 -3.85
C ARG A 770 9.35 9.73 -4.29
N VAL A 771 9.81 10.86 -3.75
CA VAL A 771 9.40 12.22 -4.18
C VAL A 771 10.15 12.75 -5.42
N SER A 772 10.90 11.89 -6.13
CA SER A 772 11.71 12.23 -7.32
C SER A 772 10.85 12.59 -8.55
N GLY A 773 10.15 13.73 -8.49
CA GLY A 773 9.27 14.22 -9.56
C GLY A 773 8.43 15.45 -9.18
N LEU A 774 8.38 15.83 -7.89
CA LEU A 774 7.74 17.06 -7.45
C LEU A 774 8.55 18.30 -7.88
N ASP A 775 7.86 19.31 -8.42
CA ASP A 775 8.42 20.65 -8.57
C ASP A 775 8.55 21.33 -7.19
N ALA A 776 9.68 22.00 -6.95
CA ALA A 776 9.98 22.72 -5.72
C ALA A 776 8.82 23.63 -5.30
N TYR A 777 8.37 23.48 -4.05
CA TYR A 777 7.24 24.21 -3.47
C TYR A 777 7.51 25.72 -3.54
N GLN A 778 6.61 26.47 -4.19
CA GLN A 778 6.78 27.91 -4.38
C GLN A 778 5.54 28.67 -3.90
N ALA A 779 5.78 29.64 -3.01
CA ALA A 779 4.74 30.47 -2.42
C ALA A 779 5.17 31.94 -2.30
N THR A 780 4.20 32.84 -2.26
CA THR A 780 4.41 34.27 -1.99
C THR A 780 3.25 34.80 -1.16
N ALA A 781 3.54 35.40 -0.02
CA ALA A 781 2.57 36.05 0.84
C ALA A 781 2.80 37.55 0.93
N PHE A 782 1.73 38.32 0.79
CA PHE A 782 1.69 39.75 1.12
C PHE A 782 0.97 39.93 2.45
N ALA A 783 1.67 40.46 3.45
CA ALA A 783 1.12 40.71 4.78
C ALA A 783 0.91 42.22 5.01
N GLY A 784 -0.19 42.58 5.67
CA GLY A 784 -0.46 43.94 6.12
C GLY A 784 -1.22 43.93 7.45
N GLY A 785 -0.75 44.70 8.44
CA GLY A 785 -1.32 44.69 9.77
C GLY A 785 -1.30 46.04 10.49
N ILE A 786 -2.15 46.15 11.50
CA ILE A 786 -2.22 47.26 12.45
C ILE A 786 -2.15 46.72 13.87
N GLU A 787 -1.26 47.29 14.65
CA GLU A 787 -1.17 47.08 16.09
C GLU A 787 -1.69 48.34 16.80
N HIS A 788 -2.39 48.15 17.92
CA HIS A 788 -2.84 49.26 18.75
C HIS A 788 -2.77 48.97 20.25
N THR A 789 -1.92 49.71 20.96
CA THR A 789 -1.82 49.70 22.42
C THR A 789 -3.00 50.47 23.03
N VAL A 790 -4.13 49.78 23.21
CA VAL A 790 -5.41 50.32 23.75
C VAL A 790 -5.18 51.08 25.06
N ARG A 791 -4.39 50.47 25.95
CA ARG A 791 -3.89 51.03 27.20
C ARG A 791 -2.62 50.30 27.60
N ASP A 792 -1.89 50.87 28.54
CA ASP A 792 -0.70 50.27 29.12
C ASP A 792 -1.07 48.85 29.64
N GLY A 793 -0.35 47.83 29.15
CA GLY A 793 -0.63 46.40 29.42
C GLY A 793 -1.82 45.78 28.67
N LEU A 794 -2.31 46.39 27.58
CA LEU A 794 -3.28 45.78 26.65
C LEU A 794 -3.04 46.26 25.22
N GLU A 795 -2.68 45.31 24.36
CA GLU A 795 -2.46 45.52 22.93
C GLU A 795 -3.36 44.62 22.09
N VAL A 796 -3.75 45.09 20.91
CA VAL A 796 -4.48 44.30 19.91
C VAL A 796 -3.80 44.43 18.54
N ASN A 797 -3.78 43.32 17.81
CA ASN A 797 -3.28 43.21 16.43
C ASN A 797 -4.47 42.85 15.52
N LEU A 798 -4.52 43.45 14.33
CA LEU A 798 -5.33 42.96 13.22
C LEU A 798 -4.45 42.93 11.98
N SER A 799 -4.25 41.74 11.42
CA SER A 799 -3.49 41.52 10.19
C SER A 799 -4.31 40.79 9.14
N TYR A 800 -3.97 41.04 7.88
CA TYR A 800 -4.50 40.38 6.69
C TYR A 800 -3.31 39.85 5.89
N THR A 801 -3.38 38.58 5.51
CA THR A 801 -2.38 37.92 4.68
C THR A 801 -3.05 37.50 3.37
N LEU A 802 -2.42 37.83 2.25
CA LEU A 802 -2.75 37.28 0.95
C LEU A 802 -1.62 36.35 0.50
N LEU A 803 -1.84 35.05 0.61
CA LEU A 803 -0.96 34.00 0.12
C LEU A 803 -1.32 33.62 -1.32
N ARG A 804 -0.31 33.33 -2.12
CA ARG A 804 -0.37 32.62 -3.40
C ARG A 804 0.58 31.44 -3.34
N GLU A 805 0.14 30.28 -3.78
CA GLU A 805 0.93 29.06 -3.94
C GLU A 805 0.87 28.69 -5.42
N ASP A 806 2.01 28.45 -6.09
CA ASP A 806 2.04 28.27 -7.55
C ASP A 806 1.81 26.82 -8.00
N THR A 807 2.09 25.84 -7.14
CA THR A 807 1.97 24.39 -7.40
C THR A 807 1.40 23.60 -6.21
N GLY A 808 0.62 24.26 -5.33
CA GLY A 808 0.14 23.64 -4.10
C GLY A 808 -1.14 24.24 -3.51
N PHE A 809 -1.73 23.49 -2.58
CA PHE A 809 -2.94 23.80 -1.85
C PHE A 809 -2.67 23.71 -0.34
N LEU A 810 -2.57 24.84 0.35
CA LEU A 810 -2.26 24.89 1.80
C LEU A 810 -1.08 23.97 2.17
N GLY A 811 0.01 24.06 1.40
CA GLY A 811 1.23 23.26 1.57
C GLY A 811 1.16 21.81 1.09
N SER A 812 0.00 21.28 0.69
CA SER A 812 -0.08 20.01 -0.02
C SER A 812 0.30 20.19 -1.49
N GLN A 813 1.09 19.27 -2.02
CA GLN A 813 1.45 19.18 -3.44
C GLN A 813 1.08 17.80 -3.98
N GLY A 814 0.90 17.69 -5.29
CA GLY A 814 0.68 16.44 -5.99
C GLY A 814 1.42 16.41 -7.33
N THR A 815 1.40 15.26 -7.99
CA THR A 815 2.00 15.01 -9.31
C THR A 815 1.03 14.22 -10.19
N GLY A 816 1.26 14.26 -11.51
CA GLY A 816 0.43 13.53 -12.48
C GLY A 816 -1.04 13.98 -12.45
N PRO A 817 -2.02 13.07 -12.57
CA PRO A 817 -3.44 13.43 -12.60
C PRO A 817 -4.01 13.95 -11.27
N LEU A 818 -3.23 13.90 -10.17
CA LEU A 818 -3.65 14.37 -8.84
C LEU A 818 -2.84 15.60 -8.38
N ASP A 819 -2.23 16.34 -9.31
CA ASP A 819 -1.51 17.58 -8.99
C ASP A 819 -2.41 18.79 -8.70
N PHE A 820 -1.81 19.80 -8.07
CA PHE A 820 -2.41 21.13 -7.83
C PHE A 820 -1.72 22.22 -8.67
N SER A 821 -1.27 21.87 -9.88
CA SER A 821 -0.69 22.81 -10.83
C SER A 821 -1.73 23.84 -11.31
N GLY A 822 -1.29 25.07 -11.56
CA GLY A 822 -2.17 26.24 -11.67
C GLY A 822 -2.38 26.95 -10.32
N GLY A 823 -2.22 26.23 -9.20
CA GLY A 823 -2.01 26.79 -7.87
C GLY A 823 -3.23 27.35 -7.17
N THR A 824 -3.01 28.01 -6.03
CA THR A 824 -4.07 28.52 -5.15
C THR A 824 -3.80 29.93 -4.61
N MET A 825 -4.86 30.59 -4.16
CA MET A 825 -4.85 31.93 -3.57
C MET A 825 -5.64 31.93 -2.26
N THR A 826 -4.96 32.20 -1.15
CA THR A 826 -5.56 32.16 0.20
C THR A 826 -5.59 33.55 0.83
N ASP A 827 -6.79 34.06 1.06
CA ASP A 827 -7.04 35.26 1.85
C ASP A 827 -7.17 34.87 3.33
N SER A 828 -6.40 35.47 4.25
CA SER A 828 -6.59 35.30 5.70
C SER A 828 -6.70 36.61 6.47
N VAL A 829 -7.43 36.56 7.58
CA VAL A 829 -7.46 37.62 8.60
C VAL A 829 -7.07 36.99 9.93
N THR A 830 -6.07 37.57 10.59
CA THR A 830 -5.63 37.18 11.94
C THR A 830 -5.93 38.31 12.91
N PHE A 831 -6.62 38.00 14.00
CA PHE A 831 -6.82 38.90 15.14
C PHE A 831 -5.96 38.43 16.31
N GLY A 832 -5.14 39.32 16.85
CA GLY A 832 -4.28 39.08 18.01
C GLY A 832 -4.62 39.99 19.18
N THR A 833 -4.36 39.53 20.40
CA THR A 833 -4.44 40.34 21.63
C THR A 833 -3.38 39.90 22.63
N SER A 834 -2.78 40.87 23.32
CA SER A 834 -1.72 40.64 24.30
C SER A 834 -2.01 41.44 25.57
N VAL A 835 -2.05 40.77 26.72
CA VAL A 835 -2.53 41.32 27.99
C VAL A 835 -1.53 41.08 29.12
N ALA A 836 -0.91 42.15 29.61
CA ALA A 836 -0.07 42.09 30.80
C ALA A 836 -0.94 42.17 32.06
N LEU A 837 -0.87 41.14 32.90
CA LEU A 837 -1.62 40.99 34.15
C LEU A 837 -0.69 41.19 35.37
N PRO A 838 -1.24 41.49 36.56
CA PRO A 838 -0.47 41.53 37.79
C PRO A 838 0.25 40.20 38.07
N MET A 839 1.39 40.25 38.76
CA MET A 839 2.24 39.10 39.12
C MET A 839 3.05 38.49 37.95
N VAL A 840 3.54 39.35 37.04
CA VAL A 840 4.45 38.98 35.92
C VAL A 840 3.87 37.89 35.02
N LEU A 841 2.58 38.02 34.75
CA LEU A 841 1.78 37.09 33.96
C LEU A 841 1.33 37.78 32.68
N ASN A 842 1.66 37.21 31.53
CA ASN A 842 1.14 37.62 30.23
C ASN A 842 0.11 36.60 29.74
N LEU A 843 -0.95 37.10 29.11
CA LEU A 843 -1.94 36.31 28.40
C LEU A 843 -2.02 36.83 26.97
N ASP A 844 -1.62 35.97 26.04
CA ASP A 844 -1.51 36.26 24.62
C ASP A 844 -2.45 35.33 23.85
N ALA A 845 -3.15 35.86 22.85
CA ALA A 845 -4.04 35.08 22.00
C ALA A 845 -3.99 35.54 20.55
N SER A 846 -4.21 34.60 19.64
CA SER A 846 -4.34 34.78 18.20
C SER A 846 -5.48 33.90 17.69
N ALA A 847 -6.25 34.39 16.73
CA ALA A 847 -7.22 33.62 15.96
C ALA A 847 -7.15 34.02 14.48
N THR A 848 -6.97 33.02 13.62
CA THR A 848 -6.86 33.16 12.15
C THR A 848 -8.10 32.56 11.50
N MET A 849 -8.68 33.27 10.53
CA MET A 849 -9.70 32.75 9.62
C MET A 849 -9.22 32.95 8.18
N ALA A 850 -9.27 31.90 7.37
CA ALA A 850 -8.76 31.89 6.01
C ALA A 850 -9.77 31.34 4.99
N ARG A 851 -9.59 31.73 3.72
CA ARG A 851 -10.38 31.29 2.57
C ARG A 851 -9.45 31.04 1.39
N THR A 852 -9.30 29.77 1.01
CA THR A 852 -8.50 29.30 -0.13
C THR A 852 -9.36 29.20 -1.37
N ARG A 853 -8.80 29.64 -2.51
CA ARG A 853 -9.47 29.69 -3.82
C ARG A 853 -8.54 29.12 -4.89
N ALA A 854 -9.06 28.24 -5.72
CA ALA A 854 -8.41 27.72 -6.92
C ALA A 854 -9.30 27.98 -8.16
N GLY A 855 -8.82 27.60 -9.33
CA GLY A 855 -9.68 27.36 -10.50
C GLY A 855 -9.83 25.87 -10.75
N ASP A 856 -9.93 25.51 -12.02
CA ASP A 856 -9.52 24.19 -12.51
C ASP A 856 -7.98 24.09 -12.37
N PHE A 857 -7.43 22.94 -11.96
CA PHE A 857 -5.99 22.69 -11.96
C PHE A 857 -5.53 22.22 -13.37
N ASP A 858 -4.26 22.42 -13.75
CA ASP A 858 -3.79 22.11 -15.13
C ASP A 858 -3.79 20.59 -15.46
N SER A 859 -4.08 19.73 -14.47
CA SER A 859 -4.36 18.30 -14.63
C SER A 859 -5.67 17.99 -15.37
N GLU A 860 -6.64 18.92 -15.42
CA GLU A 860 -8.02 18.76 -15.96
C GLU A 860 -8.88 17.69 -15.24
N VAL A 861 -8.40 17.17 -14.10
CA VAL A 861 -9.03 16.11 -13.30
C VAL A 861 -9.59 16.64 -11.98
N LEU A 862 -8.90 17.62 -11.36
CA LEU A 862 -9.27 18.22 -10.08
C LEU A 862 -9.65 19.71 -10.22
N GLU A 863 -10.58 20.15 -9.38
CA GLU A 863 -11.08 21.54 -9.30
C GLU A 863 -11.58 21.81 -7.88
N LEU A 864 -11.45 23.05 -7.38
CA LEU A 864 -12.07 23.45 -6.11
C LEU A 864 -13.50 23.98 -6.34
N SER A 865 -14.50 23.08 -6.37
CA SER A 865 -15.91 23.45 -6.59
C SER A 865 -16.52 24.31 -5.48
N GLN A 866 -15.98 24.22 -4.26
CA GLN A 866 -16.28 25.14 -3.17
C GLN A 866 -15.01 25.57 -2.44
N ASP A 867 -14.74 26.89 -2.44
CA ASP A 867 -13.71 27.58 -1.65
C ASP A 867 -13.53 26.95 -0.26
N ALA A 868 -12.32 26.52 0.06
CA ALA A 868 -12.02 25.96 1.37
C ALA A 868 -11.92 27.07 2.41
N MET A 869 -12.64 26.89 3.52
CA MET A 869 -12.63 27.78 4.68
C MET A 869 -11.84 27.10 5.79
N SER A 870 -10.85 27.81 6.34
CA SER A 870 -9.95 27.25 7.38
C SER A 870 -9.88 28.16 8.60
N THR A 871 -9.64 27.58 9.78
CA THR A 871 -9.33 28.34 11.00
C THR A 871 -8.08 27.81 11.69
N ALA A 872 -7.44 28.68 12.48
CA ALA A 872 -6.41 28.33 13.44
C ALA A 872 -6.56 29.24 14.66
N PHE A 873 -6.17 28.79 15.85
CA PHE A 873 -6.06 29.68 17.01
C PHE A 873 -4.97 29.24 17.96
N GLN A 874 -4.45 30.18 18.73
CA GLN A 874 -3.49 29.91 19.79
C GLN A 874 -3.76 30.82 20.98
N VAL A 875 -3.87 30.25 22.17
CA VAL A 875 -3.95 30.98 23.44
C VAL A 875 -2.75 30.55 24.28
N THR A 876 -1.93 31.50 24.69
CA THR A 876 -0.69 31.27 25.43
C THR A 876 -0.65 32.10 26.70
N MET A 877 -0.28 31.46 27.80
CA MET A 877 -0.13 32.06 29.12
C MET A 877 1.31 31.90 29.57
N THR A 878 2.05 33.01 29.62
CA THR A 878 3.47 33.03 29.99
C THR A 878 3.65 33.73 31.33
N ARG A 879 4.23 33.03 32.31
CA ARG A 879 4.57 33.56 33.62
C ARG A 879 6.08 33.47 33.85
N ASN A 880 6.70 34.60 34.12
CA ASN A 880 8.09 34.68 34.54
C ASN A 880 8.13 34.80 36.07
N GLY A 881 9.17 34.30 36.74
CA GLY A 881 9.22 34.29 38.21
C GLY A 881 8.27 33.26 38.84
N LEU A 882 8.45 31.98 38.46
CA LEU A 882 7.77 30.83 39.04
C LEU A 882 8.49 30.30 40.30
N VAL A 883 9.77 29.96 40.18
CA VAL A 883 10.64 29.42 41.24
C VAL A 883 11.84 30.33 41.50
N SER A 884 12.29 31.09 40.50
CA SER A 884 13.37 32.09 40.62
C SER A 884 13.09 33.31 39.74
N ASP A 885 13.71 34.46 40.03
CA ASP A 885 13.53 35.70 39.24
C ASP A 885 14.05 35.59 37.78
N ARG A 886 14.53 34.41 37.35
CA ARG A 886 15.11 34.12 36.04
C ARG A 886 14.40 33.02 35.25
N ASP A 887 13.38 32.35 35.82
CA ASP A 887 12.67 31.27 35.13
C ASP A 887 11.35 31.74 34.49
N ALA A 888 10.88 30.95 33.53
CA ALA A 888 9.61 31.16 32.84
C ALA A 888 8.86 29.84 32.63
N LEU A 889 7.53 29.92 32.72
CA LEU A 889 6.60 28.86 32.35
C LEU A 889 5.63 29.42 31.30
N ARG A 890 5.62 28.83 30.11
CA ARG A 890 4.67 29.09 29.03
C ARG A 890 3.74 27.90 28.92
N LEU A 891 2.43 28.14 28.95
CA LEU A 891 1.38 27.15 28.69
C LEU A 891 0.61 27.58 27.45
N SER A 892 0.44 26.70 26.47
CA SER A 892 -0.25 27.01 25.22
C SER A 892 -1.41 26.02 24.98
N LEU A 893 -2.51 26.54 24.43
CA LEU A 893 -3.60 25.78 23.82
C LEU A 893 -3.65 26.17 22.34
N ILE A 894 -3.48 25.20 21.45
CA ILE A 894 -3.22 25.43 20.03
C ILE A 894 -4.17 24.59 19.17
N GLN A 895 -4.88 25.24 18.26
CA GLN A 895 -5.48 24.60 17.08
C GLN A 895 -4.69 25.08 15.85
N PRO A 896 -3.91 24.20 15.19
CA PRO A 896 -3.21 24.52 13.95
C PRO A 896 -4.18 24.83 12.80
N LEU A 897 -3.66 25.04 11.58
CA LEU A 897 -4.51 25.37 10.44
C LEU A 897 -5.33 24.15 9.99
N HIS A 898 -6.64 24.21 10.23
CA HIS A 898 -7.60 23.15 9.97
C HIS A 898 -8.66 23.62 8.98
N ILE A 899 -9.04 22.76 8.02
CA ILE A 899 -10.11 23.04 7.05
C ILE A 899 -11.47 22.70 7.68
N GLU A 900 -12.31 23.72 7.85
CA GLU A 900 -13.66 23.63 8.44
C GLU A 900 -14.70 23.17 7.42
N SER A 901 -14.47 23.45 6.14
CA SER A 901 -15.32 23.05 5.02
C SER A 901 -14.66 23.40 3.69
N GLY A 902 -14.95 22.63 2.65
CA GLY A 902 -14.63 22.88 1.24
C GLY A 902 -15.12 21.72 0.39
N GLU A 903 -15.00 21.80 -0.92
CA GLU A 903 -15.36 20.71 -1.81
C GLU A 903 -14.39 20.67 -3.00
N MET A 904 -13.76 19.51 -3.19
CA MET A 904 -12.94 19.18 -4.34
C MET A 904 -13.79 18.39 -5.32
N ARG A 905 -13.78 18.77 -6.59
CA ARG A 905 -14.46 18.08 -7.67
C ARG A 905 -13.46 17.25 -8.46
N TYR A 906 -13.67 15.95 -8.49
CA TYR A 906 -12.92 14.99 -9.31
C TYR A 906 -13.74 14.66 -10.57
N THR A 907 -13.15 14.81 -11.75
CA THR A 907 -13.83 14.53 -13.03
C THR A 907 -12.95 13.71 -13.97
N ALA A 908 -13.32 12.44 -14.18
CA ALA A 908 -12.58 11.48 -14.98
C ALA A 908 -13.53 10.49 -15.67
N ALA A 909 -13.06 9.76 -16.68
CA ALA A 909 -13.84 8.69 -17.27
C ALA A 909 -13.87 7.44 -16.37
N GLY A 910 -15.00 6.75 -16.36
CA GLY A 910 -15.19 5.43 -15.75
C GLY A 910 -15.95 4.51 -16.71
N VAL A 911 -15.93 3.20 -16.45
CA VAL A 911 -16.72 2.23 -17.24
C VAL A 911 -18.20 2.33 -16.86
N ALA A 912 -19.02 2.84 -17.77
CA ALA A 912 -20.46 2.97 -17.60
C ALA A 912 -21.24 1.72 -18.02
N ASP A 913 -20.73 0.99 -19.03
CA ASP A 913 -21.31 -0.26 -19.52
C ASP A 913 -20.31 -1.41 -19.36
N ARG A 914 -20.65 -2.35 -18.47
CA ARG A 914 -19.82 -3.51 -18.12
C ARG A 914 -19.85 -4.64 -19.15
N GLU A 915 -20.79 -4.62 -20.10
CA GLU A 915 -20.87 -5.64 -21.18
C GLU A 915 -19.98 -5.29 -22.38
N ASN A 916 -19.60 -4.02 -22.57
CA ASN A 916 -18.88 -3.56 -23.76
C ASN A 916 -17.79 -2.48 -23.51
N GLY A 917 -17.51 -2.14 -22.25
CA GLY A 917 -16.41 -1.22 -21.91
C GLY A 917 -16.67 0.24 -22.28
N THR A 918 -17.92 0.64 -22.56
CA THR A 918 -18.21 2.05 -22.89
C THR A 918 -17.85 2.96 -21.71
N LEU A 919 -16.95 3.91 -21.97
CA LEU A 919 -16.51 4.93 -21.02
C LEU A 919 -17.48 6.12 -20.99
N GLU A 920 -17.78 6.62 -19.79
CA GLU A 920 -18.50 7.88 -19.56
C GLU A 920 -17.71 8.75 -18.58
N VAL A 921 -17.68 10.07 -18.80
CA VAL A 921 -17.05 11.02 -17.87
C VAL A 921 -17.97 11.21 -16.67
N SER A 922 -17.51 10.76 -15.50
CA SER A 922 -18.19 10.93 -14.22
C SER A 922 -17.61 12.10 -13.44
N THR A 923 -18.40 12.64 -12.50
CA THR A 923 -17.99 13.70 -11.58
C THR A 923 -18.30 13.26 -10.16
N GLN A 924 -17.31 13.30 -9.28
CA GLN A 924 -17.44 13.11 -7.84
C GLN A 924 -17.15 14.43 -7.10
N ASN A 925 -17.74 14.57 -5.90
CA ASN A 925 -17.56 15.72 -5.03
C ASN A 925 -17.01 15.24 -3.67
N TRP A 926 -15.70 15.38 -3.46
CA TRP A 926 -15.02 15.01 -2.23
C TRP A 926 -15.02 16.20 -1.25
N ARG A 927 -15.55 16.03 -0.03
CA ARG A 927 -15.65 17.14 0.94
C ARG A 927 -14.33 17.32 1.69
N LEU A 928 -13.83 18.56 1.71
CA LEU A 928 -12.61 18.94 2.41
C LEU A 928 -12.87 19.26 3.88
N GLY A 929 -12.01 18.73 4.76
CA GLY A 929 -12.11 18.78 6.21
C GLY A 929 -11.92 17.40 6.83
N GLY A 930 -11.91 17.33 8.16
CA GLY A 930 -11.71 16.08 8.90
C GLY A 930 -11.88 16.31 10.40
N GLU A 931 -11.17 15.55 11.22
CA GLU A 931 -11.09 15.82 12.66
C GLU A 931 -10.29 17.10 12.93
N ARG A 932 -10.61 17.79 14.03
CA ARG A 932 -10.05 19.09 14.38
C ARG A 932 -8.98 18.93 15.47
N PRO A 933 -7.67 18.97 15.12
CA PRO A 933 -6.62 18.73 16.08
C PRO A 933 -6.50 19.88 17.09
N LEU A 934 -6.45 19.54 18.38
CA LEU A 934 -6.37 20.49 19.49
C LEU A 934 -5.29 20.06 20.47
N PHE A 935 -4.26 20.89 20.66
CA PHE A 935 -3.10 20.54 21.49
C PHE A 935 -3.03 21.39 22.76
N ALA A 936 -2.81 20.74 23.90
CA ALA A 936 -2.27 21.36 25.10
C ALA A 936 -0.74 21.25 25.12
N GLU A 937 -0.08 22.28 25.63
CA GLU A 937 1.37 22.41 25.60
C GLU A 937 1.90 23.10 26.86
N ALA A 938 3.05 22.66 27.35
CA ALA A 938 3.80 23.27 28.44
C ALA A 938 5.29 23.36 28.11
N MET A 939 5.86 24.56 28.29
CA MET A 939 7.30 24.83 28.23
C MET A 939 7.74 25.46 29.55
N TYR A 940 8.83 24.97 30.15
CA TYR A 940 9.49 25.60 31.29
C TYR A 940 10.97 25.80 30.97
N GLY A 941 11.50 26.99 31.25
CA GLY A 941 12.91 27.34 31.00
C GLY A 941 13.53 28.03 32.21
N THR A 942 14.76 27.66 32.57
CA THR A 942 15.49 28.26 33.70
C THR A 942 17.01 28.20 33.50
N TYR A 943 17.71 29.24 33.96
CA TYR A 943 19.17 29.32 33.88
C TYR A 943 19.85 28.69 35.10
N LEU A 944 20.72 27.71 34.83
CA LEU A 944 21.63 27.11 35.81
C LEU A 944 23.00 27.82 35.81
N PHE A 945 23.79 27.57 36.85
CA PHE A 945 25.20 27.97 36.96
C PHE A 945 25.44 29.46 36.60
N GLU A 946 24.69 30.35 37.25
CA GLU A 946 24.72 31.82 37.06
C GLU A 946 24.35 32.34 35.65
N GLY A 947 24.02 31.46 34.71
CA GLY A 947 23.72 31.78 33.30
C GLY A 947 24.56 30.99 32.29
N SER A 948 25.49 30.12 32.71
CA SER A 948 26.35 29.37 31.77
C SER A 948 25.70 28.11 31.17
N THR A 949 24.46 27.80 31.54
CA THR A 949 23.73 26.59 31.08
C THR A 949 22.24 26.83 31.25
N GLU A 950 21.43 26.43 30.27
CA GLU A 950 19.98 26.41 30.36
C GLU A 950 19.48 25.02 30.79
N PHE A 951 18.37 24.97 31.51
CA PHE A 951 17.54 23.77 31.65
C PHE A 951 16.13 24.10 31.16
N SER A 952 15.74 23.46 30.07
CA SER A 952 14.39 23.50 29.51
C SER A 952 13.65 22.17 29.76
N PHE A 953 12.33 22.25 29.84
CA PHE A 953 11.43 21.10 29.85
C PHE A 953 10.25 21.38 28.91
N TYR A 954 9.86 20.37 28.14
CA TYR A 954 8.82 20.45 27.12
C TYR A 954 7.82 19.30 27.23
N SER A 955 6.54 19.57 26.96
CA SER A 955 5.49 18.57 26.78
C SER A 955 4.34 19.11 25.93
N ARG A 956 3.79 18.27 25.06
CA ARG A 956 2.53 18.50 24.33
C ARG A 956 1.69 17.23 24.30
N VAL A 957 0.38 17.41 24.29
CA VAL A 957 -0.63 16.36 24.36
C VAL A 957 -1.79 16.78 23.45
N GLU A 958 -2.21 15.89 22.55
CA GLU A 958 -3.46 16.03 21.79
C GLU A 958 -4.66 15.87 22.74
N LEU A 959 -5.68 16.71 22.59
CA LEU A 959 -6.91 16.74 23.39
C LEU A 959 -8.16 16.30 22.61
N SER A 960 -7.99 16.05 21.32
CA SER A 960 -8.98 15.60 20.35
C SER A 960 -9.53 14.21 20.74
#